data_AF-A0A1V6F1T0-F1
#
_entry.id   AF-A0A1V6F1T0-F1
#
_cell.length_a   1.000
_cell.length_b   1.000
_cell.length_c   1.000
_cell.angle_alpha   90.00
_cell.angle_beta   90.00
_cell.angle_gamma   90.00
#
_symmetry.space_group_name_H-M   'P 1'
#
loop_
_entity.id
_entity.type
_entity.pdbx_description
1 polymer ?
#
loop_
_entity_poly.entity_id
_entity_poly.type
_entity_poly.pdbx_seq_one_letter_code
_entity_poly.pdbx_strand_id
1 'polypeptide(L)'
;MNTRIWIVLLFTAFLAPALSWSDRVLTLLEPAGGEVWATGDHTVRWSLGGDMWFGNETLTIECTRDGGSTWSVWTIAAPAAPCAYPWNITEFPASPNYQVRIMCNEYAEAWDVGDTFTIGASASYYVNDASTDNDFYCTAAGSPEADGLTPGTPNTSIRYVLNTHALGAGDTLWVDTGYYLLGNDILIQAEDQGAPGNPMTILGSPGGAVLDRNGGPNVFYITGDYIQLGDAGNPLRLTRADVGAYLTGTGNVISNCEIYNCGFFGIRRDAPAAGCTISECYIHDNLLWGIGMTVSQNMAFISDTVLCGNGQGGIWASSVGFGNTVIEINNNLMVDNGVYGVYGDFANDGVIRLKNNTIARNGSYAVYGKAQNETGPVRFQVRNNILQSIGPDRCCMYLGNALEGVLEYNTYHAFDGASTGYYAGATHFLLSQWRASTGQDGHSLSDNPLFVDPDNGNYALMSTGGRMVGGEWVFDALSSPCIDAGDPADDASLEHEPNGGRINQGACGNRIQASRTPVERLLTLLEPLGGESWVSGARAIRWNRTGQSWTGVETLTLEYSTDNGNTWTLLEGNAPAAANSFPWDVSGLPASFRYSLRITCNEDTSATDSSGTFQIGEPEGEEEGEGEGEGEGEGEGEGEGEGEGEGEGEGEGEGEGEGEGEGEGEGEGEGELICPVIDAIDAQGSALHGRVENIPPSEYGLLLWVHVDGVWWGPKPNLSTITPINPAGNWSQKVLVESTDFNADAIGAVAVPLDAALETSCWPVSCQEIPLQDRELARTIVYRAAGDCVGADTLALSFPLVMYQPNYSDPGNGVYPDESQLTENLSQLFGAGFRGLTFYASTNTMALIPGLARQEGFQTVGTGVWQVYNAAERDAAVDLASDTDFYIVGVEGLSRTEDAYTKEDLLAALGDLSLRTGKPVTTAETPGTWIANPDLVASVDFVAVNIHPWWAEARTPETALTYFQTVYDTIVALAAGKPVLVTETGMPTGEHPDASLALQQGYFDLIEQTDIPFVYFEAYDQFWKTGEVSDGYVIGTHWGIYDRCGQLKQEGVEECEGEGEGEGEGEGEGEGEGEGEGEGEGEGEGEGEGEGELIIPHPADTNEDFRMTISEAIGYLAGWQQGSNPIAYAIRAAYLWQNGENYIYLPEEEPPVCWELVDE
;
A
#
# COMPACT_ATOMS: atom_id res chain seq x y z
N MET A 1 -61.29 -44.87 -87.96
CA MET A 1 -61.58 -44.32 -89.30
C MET A 1 -61.37 -42.82 -89.21
N ASN A 2 -60.16 -42.37 -89.57
CA ASN A 2 -59.80 -41.84 -90.90
C ASN A 2 -60.51 -40.51 -91.20
N THR A 3 -59.84 -39.38 -90.96
CA THR A 3 -59.06 -38.58 -91.94
C THR A 3 -59.87 -37.79 -92.97
N ARG A 4 -59.66 -36.47 -92.89
CA ARG A 4 -59.36 -35.47 -93.96
C ARG A 4 -60.49 -34.96 -94.87
N ILE A 5 -60.81 -33.64 -94.79
CA ILE A 5 -60.41 -32.46 -95.64
C ILE A 5 -61.30 -32.31 -96.91
N TRP A 6 -61.96 -31.16 -97.22
CA TRP A 6 -61.44 -29.92 -97.86
C TRP A 6 -62.31 -28.62 -97.63
N ILE A 7 -61.62 -27.49 -97.30
CA ILE A 7 -61.74 -26.01 -97.58
C ILE A 7 -63.04 -25.16 -97.29
N VAL A 8 -62.91 -24.03 -96.54
CA VAL A 8 -63.00 -22.58 -96.95
C VAL A 8 -62.96 -21.61 -95.71
N LEU A 9 -62.00 -20.66 -95.73
CA LEU A 9 -61.88 -19.31 -95.08
C LEU A 9 -62.01 -19.09 -93.56
N LEU A 10 -60.88 -18.77 -92.91
CA LEU A 10 -60.79 -17.94 -91.70
C LEU A 10 -59.39 -17.31 -91.62
N PHE A 11 -59.27 -15.98 -91.70
CA PHE A 11 -58.15 -15.24 -91.12
C PHE A 11 -58.61 -13.82 -90.73
N THR A 12 -58.07 -13.37 -89.60
CA THR A 12 -58.21 -12.09 -88.89
C THR A 12 -59.49 -11.88 -88.07
N ALA A 13 -59.45 -12.32 -86.81
CA ALA A 13 -60.03 -11.57 -85.70
C ALA A 13 -58.87 -11.13 -84.80
N PHE A 14 -58.73 -9.81 -84.63
CA PHE A 14 -57.69 -9.15 -83.84
C PHE A 14 -57.99 -9.28 -82.34
N LEU A 15 -56.96 -9.74 -81.62
CA LEU A 15 -56.61 -9.53 -80.21
C LEU A 15 -57.56 -8.69 -79.33
N ALA A 16 -58.19 -9.37 -78.36
CA ALA A 16 -58.26 -8.87 -76.99
C ALA A 16 -57.43 -9.84 -76.13
N PRO A 17 -56.50 -9.38 -75.26
CA PRO A 17 -55.82 -10.29 -74.37
C PRO A 17 -56.85 -10.95 -73.46
N ALA A 18 -56.82 -12.28 -73.38
CA ALA A 18 -57.45 -12.99 -72.28
C ALA A 18 -56.89 -12.37 -71.00
N LEU A 19 -57.75 -11.80 -70.16
CA LEU A 19 -57.42 -11.49 -68.78
C LEU A 19 -56.90 -12.80 -68.17
N SER A 20 -55.58 -12.93 -68.02
CA SER A 20 -55.02 -13.93 -67.13
C SER A 20 -55.46 -13.49 -65.74
N TRP A 21 -56.50 -14.12 -65.22
CA TRP A 21 -56.83 -13.98 -63.81
C TRP A 21 -55.60 -14.44 -63.05
N SER A 22 -55.00 -13.52 -62.30
CA SER A 22 -53.87 -13.85 -61.45
C SER A 22 -54.41 -14.66 -60.26
N ASP A 23 -53.73 -15.75 -59.90
CA ASP A 23 -54.11 -16.57 -58.75
C ASP A 23 -54.11 -15.71 -57.47
N ARG A 24 -54.91 -16.10 -56.47
CA ARG A 24 -54.96 -15.38 -55.19
C ARG A 24 -53.56 -15.36 -54.58
N VAL A 25 -53.06 -14.18 -54.28
CA VAL A 25 -51.80 -13.97 -53.56
C VAL A 25 -52.12 -13.40 -52.19
N LEU A 26 -51.56 -14.01 -51.16
CA LEU A 26 -51.60 -13.49 -49.80
C LEU A 26 -50.17 -13.09 -49.44
N THR A 27 -49.99 -11.89 -48.88
CA THR A 27 -48.67 -11.42 -48.45
C THR A 27 -48.77 -10.85 -47.06
N LEU A 28 -48.05 -11.42 -46.10
CA LEU A 28 -47.97 -10.90 -44.74
C LEU A 28 -47.14 -9.61 -44.74
N LEU A 29 -47.61 -8.61 -43.98
CA LEU A 29 -46.99 -7.29 -43.91
C LEU A 29 -46.55 -6.94 -42.48
N GLU A 30 -47.32 -7.35 -41.47
CA GLU A 30 -46.98 -7.21 -40.05
C GLU A 30 -47.36 -8.50 -39.32
N PRO A 31 -46.47 -9.12 -38.52
CA PRO A 31 -45.08 -8.72 -38.26
C PRO A 31 -44.21 -8.67 -39.53
N ALA A 32 -43.29 -7.69 -39.60
CA ALA A 32 -42.44 -7.36 -40.75
C ALA A 32 -41.03 -7.96 -40.64
N GLY A 33 -40.66 -8.48 -39.47
CA GLY A 33 -39.35 -9.05 -39.17
C GLY A 33 -38.43 -8.09 -38.41
N GLY A 34 -37.91 -8.56 -37.26
CA GLY A 34 -36.95 -7.84 -36.42
C GLY A 34 -37.56 -6.84 -35.42
N GLU A 35 -38.86 -6.55 -35.49
CA GLU A 35 -39.52 -5.72 -34.49
C GLU A 35 -39.73 -6.42 -33.13
N VAL A 36 -39.84 -5.61 -32.08
CA VAL A 36 -40.18 -6.06 -30.72
C VAL A 36 -41.61 -5.63 -30.41
N TRP A 37 -42.48 -6.60 -30.17
CA TRP A 37 -43.85 -6.38 -29.71
C TRP A 37 -43.93 -6.52 -28.19
N ALA A 38 -44.11 -5.39 -27.51
CA ALA A 38 -44.38 -5.37 -26.07
C ALA A 38 -45.70 -6.08 -25.74
N THR A 39 -45.86 -6.59 -24.51
CA THR A 39 -47.12 -7.23 -24.09
C THR A 39 -48.32 -6.29 -24.32
N GLY A 40 -49.41 -6.79 -24.93
CA GLY A 40 -50.61 -5.99 -25.17
C GLY A 40 -51.31 -6.30 -26.48
N ASP A 41 -52.08 -5.32 -26.99
CA ASP A 41 -52.82 -5.44 -28.24
C ASP A 41 -51.96 -5.03 -29.44
N HIS A 42 -51.79 -5.94 -30.39
CA HIS A 42 -51.12 -5.72 -31.68
C HIS A 42 -52.05 -6.08 -32.83
N THR A 43 -51.57 -5.90 -34.07
CA THR A 43 -52.35 -6.23 -35.26
C THR A 43 -51.48 -6.97 -36.26
N VAL A 44 -51.90 -8.17 -36.66
CA VAL A 44 -51.34 -8.87 -37.81
C VAL A 44 -51.91 -8.24 -39.07
N ARG A 45 -51.07 -7.85 -40.04
CA ARG A 45 -51.50 -7.23 -41.30
C ARG A 45 -51.03 -8.04 -42.50
N TRP A 46 -51.82 -8.00 -43.56
CA TRP A 46 -51.49 -8.63 -44.83
C TRP A 46 -52.05 -7.81 -45.99
N SER A 47 -51.65 -8.15 -47.21
CA SER A 47 -52.27 -7.67 -48.44
C SER A 47 -52.83 -8.81 -49.26
N LEU A 48 -53.90 -8.50 -49.99
CA LEU A 48 -54.56 -9.42 -50.93
C LEU A 48 -54.16 -8.99 -52.34
N GLY A 49 -53.32 -9.81 -52.98
CA GLY A 49 -52.97 -9.69 -54.39
C GLY A 49 -53.73 -10.70 -55.25
N GLY A 50 -53.66 -10.51 -56.55
CA GLY A 50 -54.34 -11.37 -57.52
C GLY A 50 -55.83 -11.09 -57.68
N ASP A 51 -56.49 -11.87 -58.51
CA ASP A 51 -57.93 -11.78 -58.74
C ASP A 51 -58.69 -12.88 -57.96
N MET A 52 -60.03 -12.84 -57.97
CA MET A 52 -60.92 -13.86 -57.35
C MET A 52 -61.05 -13.83 -55.81
N TRP A 53 -60.88 -12.69 -55.14
CA TRP A 53 -61.33 -12.49 -53.74
C TRP A 53 -62.79 -12.02 -53.73
N PHE A 54 -63.68 -12.75 -53.04
CA PHE A 54 -65.14 -12.49 -53.03
C PHE A 54 -65.64 -11.80 -51.75
N GLY A 55 -64.73 -11.55 -50.80
CA GLY A 55 -65.00 -10.79 -49.57
C GLY A 55 -65.58 -11.61 -48.43
N ASN A 56 -65.71 -12.93 -48.62
CA ASN A 56 -66.19 -13.88 -47.60
C ASN A 56 -65.13 -14.91 -47.20
N GLU A 57 -63.92 -14.82 -47.75
CA GLU A 57 -62.80 -15.68 -47.42
C GLU A 57 -62.34 -15.52 -45.97
N THR A 58 -61.83 -16.62 -45.42
CA THR A 58 -61.28 -16.69 -44.07
C THR A 58 -59.84 -17.20 -44.08
N LEU A 59 -59.06 -16.76 -43.11
CA LEU A 59 -57.67 -17.14 -42.92
C LEU A 59 -57.52 -17.93 -41.62
N THR A 60 -56.67 -18.96 -41.70
CA THR A 60 -56.02 -19.53 -40.52
C THR A 60 -54.75 -18.75 -40.23
N ILE A 61 -54.59 -18.28 -38.99
CA ILE A 61 -53.40 -17.60 -38.49
C ILE A 61 -52.77 -18.50 -37.44
N GLU A 62 -51.51 -18.86 -37.66
CA GLU A 62 -50.70 -19.66 -36.74
C GLU A 62 -49.46 -18.88 -36.33
N CYS A 63 -48.98 -19.15 -35.13
CA CYS A 63 -47.75 -18.58 -34.61
C CYS A 63 -46.82 -19.69 -34.10
N THR A 64 -45.53 -19.42 -34.17
CA THR A 64 -44.46 -20.23 -33.58
C THR A 64 -43.69 -19.33 -32.63
N ARG A 65 -43.08 -19.91 -31.60
CA ARG A 65 -42.14 -19.25 -30.67
C ARG A 65 -40.70 -19.78 -30.82
N ASP A 66 -40.51 -20.76 -31.69
CA ASP A 66 -39.30 -21.60 -31.82
C ASP A 66 -38.79 -21.64 -33.27
N GLY A 67 -38.95 -20.52 -33.99
CA GLY A 67 -38.42 -20.35 -35.34
C GLY A 67 -39.04 -21.29 -36.38
N GLY A 68 -40.28 -21.74 -36.14
CA GLY A 68 -41.05 -22.57 -37.08
C GLY A 68 -40.97 -24.08 -36.81
N SER A 69 -40.36 -24.51 -35.71
CA SER A 69 -40.27 -25.92 -35.32
C SER A 69 -41.62 -26.48 -34.85
N THR A 70 -42.38 -25.69 -34.10
CA THR A 70 -43.76 -25.99 -33.68
C THR A 70 -44.69 -24.81 -33.96
N TRP A 71 -45.88 -25.11 -34.49
CA TRP A 71 -46.88 -24.11 -34.85
C TRP A 71 -48.15 -24.30 -34.02
N SER A 72 -48.62 -23.21 -33.43
CA SER A 72 -49.87 -23.14 -32.68
C SER A 72 -50.90 -22.33 -33.45
N VAL A 73 -52.10 -22.90 -33.60
CA VAL A 73 -53.23 -22.22 -34.24
C VAL A 73 -53.79 -21.17 -33.30
N TRP A 74 -53.79 -19.92 -33.74
CA TRP A 74 -54.41 -18.83 -32.99
C TRP A 74 -55.88 -18.64 -33.37
N THR A 75 -56.15 -18.62 -34.67
CA THR A 75 -57.51 -18.55 -35.20
C THR A 75 -57.60 -19.28 -36.53
N ILE A 76 -58.75 -19.88 -36.80
CA ILE A 76 -59.05 -20.57 -38.07
C ILE A 76 -60.07 -19.81 -38.92
N ALA A 77 -60.49 -18.61 -38.49
CA ALA A 77 -61.62 -17.91 -39.09
C ALA A 77 -61.42 -16.38 -39.14
N ALA A 78 -60.19 -15.90 -39.29
CA ALA A 78 -59.93 -14.48 -39.47
C ALA A 78 -60.48 -14.02 -40.82
N PRO A 79 -61.37 -13.01 -40.92
CA PRO A 79 -61.85 -12.54 -42.21
C PRO A 79 -60.69 -12.00 -43.05
N ALA A 80 -60.56 -12.38 -44.33
CA ALA A 80 -59.45 -11.94 -45.18
C ALA A 80 -59.57 -10.47 -45.63
N ALA A 81 -60.79 -10.00 -45.88
CA ALA A 81 -61.08 -8.70 -46.49
C ALA A 81 -60.62 -7.45 -45.70
N PRO A 82 -60.61 -7.43 -44.35
CA PRO A 82 -60.09 -6.30 -43.57
C PRO A 82 -58.58 -6.09 -43.69
N CYS A 83 -57.82 -7.03 -44.25
CA CYS A 83 -56.35 -6.96 -44.36
C CYS A 83 -55.62 -6.77 -43.00
N ALA A 84 -56.30 -7.13 -41.91
CA ALA A 84 -55.82 -6.94 -40.55
C ALA A 84 -56.58 -7.85 -39.57
N TYR A 85 -55.87 -8.37 -38.56
CA TYR A 85 -56.45 -9.13 -37.46
C TYR A 85 -55.90 -8.62 -36.12
N PRO A 86 -56.74 -8.15 -35.19
CA PRO A 86 -56.29 -7.75 -33.86
C PRO A 86 -55.83 -8.98 -33.07
N TRP A 87 -54.67 -8.86 -32.42
CA TRP A 87 -54.04 -9.94 -31.68
C TRP A 87 -53.56 -9.43 -30.32
N ASN A 88 -54.22 -9.88 -29.26
CA ASN A 88 -53.76 -9.64 -27.90
C ASN A 88 -52.72 -10.70 -27.52
N ILE A 89 -51.51 -10.24 -27.21
CA ILE A 89 -50.37 -11.09 -26.86
C ILE A 89 -49.97 -10.93 -25.38
N THR A 90 -50.86 -10.47 -24.51
CA THR A 90 -50.56 -10.21 -23.09
C THR A 90 -50.10 -11.47 -22.35
N GLU A 91 -50.67 -12.63 -22.70
CA GLU A 91 -50.37 -13.94 -22.09
C GLU A 91 -49.30 -14.73 -22.88
N PHE A 92 -48.65 -14.11 -23.87
CA PHE A 92 -47.64 -14.79 -24.68
C PHE A 92 -46.27 -14.72 -23.98
N PRO A 93 -45.57 -15.86 -23.85
CA PRO A 93 -44.21 -15.89 -23.31
C PRO A 93 -43.24 -15.01 -24.11
N ALA A 94 -42.21 -14.48 -23.46
CA ALA A 94 -41.15 -13.77 -24.17
C ALA A 94 -40.34 -14.73 -25.05
N SER A 95 -40.04 -14.34 -26.29
CA SER A 95 -39.10 -15.05 -27.17
C SER A 95 -38.68 -14.14 -28.33
N PRO A 96 -37.40 -14.19 -28.76
CA PRO A 96 -36.95 -13.51 -29.97
C PRO A 96 -37.34 -14.26 -31.25
N ASN A 97 -37.88 -15.48 -31.14
CA ASN A 97 -38.06 -16.41 -32.24
C ASN A 97 -39.51 -16.54 -32.73
N TYR A 98 -40.35 -15.51 -32.52
CA TYR A 98 -41.72 -15.56 -33.00
C TYR A 98 -41.78 -15.43 -34.53
N GLN A 99 -42.62 -16.24 -35.17
CA GLN A 99 -43.06 -16.02 -36.56
C GLN A 99 -44.57 -16.21 -36.64
N VAL A 100 -45.18 -15.54 -37.62
CA VAL A 100 -46.60 -15.69 -37.95
C VAL A 100 -46.72 -16.24 -39.35
N ARG A 101 -47.63 -17.18 -39.56
CA ARG A 101 -48.05 -17.58 -40.91
C ARG A 101 -49.54 -17.49 -41.07
N ILE A 102 -49.96 -17.16 -42.29
CA ILE A 102 -51.35 -16.97 -42.67
C ILE A 102 -51.69 -17.84 -43.87
N MET A 103 -52.87 -18.46 -43.86
CA MET A 103 -53.31 -19.37 -44.92
C MET A 103 -54.79 -19.16 -45.23
N CYS A 104 -55.14 -19.00 -46.50
CA CYS A 104 -56.54 -18.93 -46.92
C CYS A 104 -57.22 -20.30 -46.83
N ASN A 105 -58.33 -20.37 -46.11
CA ASN A 105 -59.08 -21.61 -45.90
C ASN A 105 -59.78 -22.10 -47.16
N GLU A 106 -60.21 -21.18 -48.03
CA GLU A 106 -60.90 -21.49 -49.28
C GLU A 106 -59.94 -21.72 -50.46
N TYR A 107 -58.66 -21.36 -50.30
CA TYR A 107 -57.63 -21.55 -51.32
C TYR A 107 -56.25 -21.72 -50.68
N ALA A 108 -55.88 -22.97 -50.39
CA ALA A 108 -54.67 -23.30 -49.62
C ALA A 108 -53.35 -22.89 -50.29
N GLU A 109 -53.33 -22.61 -51.60
CA GLU A 109 -52.13 -22.10 -52.28
C GLU A 109 -51.89 -20.60 -52.00
N ALA A 110 -52.87 -19.87 -51.47
CA ALA A 110 -52.69 -18.51 -50.96
C ALA A 110 -52.32 -18.55 -49.47
N TRP A 111 -51.02 -18.56 -49.21
CA TRP A 111 -50.45 -18.53 -47.87
C TRP A 111 -49.17 -17.70 -47.86
N ASP A 112 -48.75 -17.26 -46.68
CA ASP A 112 -47.46 -16.60 -46.48
C ASP A 112 -46.96 -16.81 -45.04
N VAL A 113 -45.65 -16.67 -44.83
CA VAL A 113 -45.00 -16.73 -43.52
C VAL A 113 -44.10 -15.51 -43.36
N GLY A 114 -44.24 -14.83 -42.22
CA GLY A 114 -43.42 -13.69 -41.86
C GLY A 114 -42.03 -14.08 -41.41
N ASP A 115 -41.14 -13.09 -41.48
CA ASP A 115 -39.83 -13.17 -40.84
C ASP A 115 -39.96 -13.16 -39.31
N THR A 116 -38.87 -13.51 -38.64
CA THR A 116 -38.80 -13.63 -37.19
C THR A 116 -38.91 -12.26 -36.51
N PHE A 117 -39.68 -12.17 -35.43
CA PHE A 117 -39.85 -10.97 -34.59
C PHE A 117 -39.89 -11.37 -33.10
N THR A 118 -39.74 -10.40 -32.20
CA THR A 118 -39.72 -10.63 -30.75
C THR A 118 -41.07 -10.31 -30.12
N ILE A 119 -41.58 -11.18 -29.25
CA ILE A 119 -42.63 -10.83 -28.30
C ILE A 119 -42.00 -10.75 -26.91
N GLY A 120 -42.33 -9.69 -26.18
CA GLY A 120 -41.76 -9.39 -24.86
C GLY A 120 -40.51 -8.51 -24.95
N ALA A 121 -40.42 -7.52 -24.07
CA ALA A 121 -39.15 -6.93 -23.66
C ALA A 121 -38.71 -7.70 -22.40
N SER A 122 -37.41 -7.96 -22.23
CA SER A 122 -36.84 -8.68 -21.08
C SER A 122 -37.03 -10.19 -21.08
N ALA A 123 -36.55 -10.86 -22.13
CA ALA A 123 -36.35 -12.30 -22.08
C ALA A 123 -35.27 -12.65 -21.02
N SER A 124 -35.45 -13.78 -20.34
CA SER A 124 -34.48 -14.31 -19.37
C SER A 124 -33.81 -15.56 -19.91
N TYR A 125 -32.49 -15.61 -19.79
CA TYR A 125 -31.65 -16.74 -20.15
C TYR A 125 -30.90 -17.22 -18.91
N TYR A 126 -30.57 -18.51 -18.87
CA TYR A 126 -30.08 -19.17 -17.66
C TYR A 126 -28.83 -19.99 -17.97
N VAL A 127 -27.78 -19.73 -17.21
CA VAL A 127 -26.52 -20.47 -17.22
C VAL A 127 -26.29 -21.03 -15.83
N ASN A 128 -25.90 -22.30 -15.77
CA ASN A 128 -25.56 -22.97 -14.53
C ASN A 128 -24.34 -23.87 -14.71
N ASP A 129 -23.59 -24.13 -13.64
CA ASP A 129 -22.49 -25.08 -13.67
C ASP A 129 -23.04 -26.52 -13.60
N ALA A 130 -22.18 -27.52 -13.43
CA ALA A 130 -22.62 -28.92 -13.38
C ALA A 130 -23.28 -29.32 -12.03
N SER A 131 -23.53 -28.36 -11.14
CA SER A 131 -24.10 -28.54 -9.80
C SER A 131 -25.47 -27.87 -9.67
N THR A 132 -26.14 -28.12 -8.55
CA THR A 132 -27.29 -27.30 -8.10
C THR A 132 -27.10 -26.78 -6.68
N ASP A 133 -25.86 -26.84 -6.19
CA ASP A 133 -25.55 -26.53 -4.81
C ASP A 133 -25.52 -25.02 -4.62
N ASN A 134 -26.40 -24.52 -3.75
CA ASN A 134 -26.61 -23.09 -3.49
C ASN A 134 -27.08 -22.28 -4.71
N ASP A 135 -27.73 -22.92 -5.69
CA ASP A 135 -28.37 -22.22 -6.80
C ASP A 135 -29.49 -21.27 -6.34
N PHE A 136 -29.56 -20.11 -6.96
CA PHE A 136 -30.60 -19.10 -6.74
C PHE A 136 -31.55 -18.96 -7.94
N TYR A 137 -31.07 -19.19 -9.16
CA TYR A 137 -31.83 -18.87 -10.39
C TYR A 137 -32.32 -20.11 -11.13
N CYS A 138 -31.57 -21.20 -11.06
CA CYS A 138 -31.74 -22.45 -11.77
C CYS A 138 -32.31 -23.51 -10.83
N THR A 139 -33.02 -24.46 -11.43
CA THR A 139 -33.65 -25.60 -10.73
C THR A 139 -33.07 -26.93 -11.17
N ALA A 140 -32.07 -26.89 -12.06
CA ALA A 140 -31.38 -28.02 -12.63
C ALA A 140 -29.92 -27.64 -12.89
N ALA A 141 -29.02 -28.62 -12.84
CA ALA A 141 -27.64 -28.44 -13.24
C ALA A 141 -27.55 -28.08 -14.73
N GLY A 142 -26.54 -27.30 -15.08
CA GLY A 142 -26.21 -26.95 -16.45
C GLY A 142 -25.91 -28.16 -17.31
N SER A 143 -26.40 -28.13 -18.55
CA SER A 143 -26.04 -29.12 -19.59
C SER A 143 -25.58 -28.40 -20.86
N PRO A 144 -24.50 -28.88 -21.53
CA PRO A 144 -24.05 -28.30 -22.80
C PRO A 144 -25.10 -28.36 -23.91
N GLU A 145 -26.03 -29.31 -23.83
CA GLU A 145 -27.13 -29.52 -24.79
C GLU A 145 -28.37 -28.67 -24.48
N ALA A 146 -28.45 -28.04 -23.31
CA ALA A 146 -29.61 -27.28 -22.89
C ALA A 146 -29.72 -25.94 -23.64
N ASP A 147 -30.94 -25.44 -23.84
CA ASP A 147 -31.18 -24.22 -24.61
C ASP A 147 -30.92 -22.92 -23.84
N GLY A 148 -30.83 -22.98 -22.50
CA GLY A 148 -30.66 -21.81 -21.64
C GLY A 148 -31.90 -20.93 -21.54
N LEU A 149 -33.07 -21.39 -21.97
CA LEU A 149 -34.31 -20.57 -22.03
C LEU A 149 -35.14 -20.63 -20.75
N THR A 150 -34.87 -21.57 -19.84
CA THR A 150 -35.62 -21.72 -18.58
C THR A 150 -34.71 -22.15 -17.43
N PRO A 151 -35.10 -21.89 -16.16
CA PRO A 151 -34.39 -22.40 -14.99
C PRO A 151 -34.23 -23.93 -14.94
N GLY A 152 -35.07 -24.68 -15.66
CA GLY A 152 -35.00 -26.15 -15.71
C GLY A 152 -34.17 -26.69 -16.87
N THR A 153 -33.70 -25.81 -17.76
CA THR A 153 -32.85 -26.12 -18.91
C THR A 153 -31.68 -25.13 -19.05
N PRO A 154 -30.91 -24.86 -17.97
CA PRO A 154 -29.78 -23.93 -18.06
C PRO A 154 -28.63 -24.55 -18.87
N ASN A 155 -27.95 -23.71 -19.66
CA ASN A 155 -26.75 -24.14 -20.38
C ASN A 155 -25.50 -24.00 -19.48
N THR A 156 -24.43 -24.76 -19.75
CA THR A 156 -23.15 -24.60 -19.05
C THR A 156 -22.30 -23.42 -19.53
N SER A 157 -22.70 -22.74 -20.62
CA SER A 157 -21.87 -21.76 -21.31
C SER A 157 -22.63 -20.48 -21.64
N ILE A 158 -22.20 -19.37 -21.05
CA ILE A 158 -22.63 -18.01 -21.42
C ILE A 158 -22.41 -17.78 -22.92
N ARG A 159 -21.24 -18.19 -23.43
CA ARG A 159 -20.89 -18.02 -24.84
C ARG A 159 -21.82 -18.78 -25.77
N TYR A 160 -22.28 -19.97 -25.39
CA TYR A 160 -23.25 -20.71 -26.17
C TYR A 160 -24.59 -19.99 -26.24
N VAL A 161 -25.08 -19.46 -25.11
CA VAL A 161 -26.33 -18.69 -25.06
C VAL A 161 -26.26 -17.48 -25.99
N LEU A 162 -25.20 -16.67 -25.90
CA LEU A 162 -24.99 -15.50 -26.78
C LEU A 162 -24.86 -15.87 -28.26
N ASN A 163 -24.19 -16.98 -28.59
CA ASN A 163 -24.09 -17.42 -29.99
C ASN A 163 -25.39 -18.00 -30.55
N THR A 164 -26.30 -18.46 -29.69
CA THR A 164 -27.53 -19.16 -30.08
C THR A 164 -28.72 -18.22 -30.13
N HIS A 165 -28.77 -17.25 -29.20
CA HIS A 165 -29.84 -16.29 -29.06
C HIS A 165 -29.26 -14.89 -29.19
N ALA A 166 -29.82 -14.06 -30.06
CA ALA A 166 -29.46 -12.65 -30.12
C ALA A 166 -30.15 -11.91 -28.97
N LEU A 167 -29.37 -11.46 -27.98
CA LEU A 167 -29.90 -10.79 -26.79
C LEU A 167 -30.04 -9.27 -27.04
N GLY A 168 -31.24 -8.75 -26.79
CA GLY A 168 -31.58 -7.36 -27.05
C GLY A 168 -31.75 -6.49 -25.80
N ALA A 169 -32.18 -5.24 -26.02
CA ALA A 169 -32.46 -4.28 -24.97
C ALA A 169 -33.46 -4.79 -23.92
N GLY A 170 -33.02 -4.83 -22.67
CA GLY A 170 -33.80 -5.27 -21.51
C GLY A 170 -33.72 -6.77 -21.22
N ASP A 171 -33.10 -7.57 -22.09
CA ASP A 171 -32.89 -9.01 -21.85
C ASP A 171 -31.87 -9.24 -20.73
N THR A 172 -32.03 -10.35 -20.00
CA THR A 172 -31.18 -10.72 -18.87
C THR A 172 -30.65 -12.12 -19.00
N LEU A 173 -29.34 -12.30 -18.85
CA LEU A 173 -28.69 -13.60 -18.68
C LEU A 173 -28.31 -13.78 -17.21
N TRP A 174 -28.97 -14.73 -16.55
CA TRP A 174 -28.74 -15.11 -15.17
C TRP A 174 -27.67 -16.22 -15.12
N VAL A 175 -26.58 -15.96 -14.40
CA VAL A 175 -25.49 -16.91 -14.16
C VAL A 175 -25.61 -17.36 -12.71
N ASP A 176 -25.87 -18.65 -12.50
CA ASP A 176 -26.09 -19.15 -11.16
C ASP A 176 -24.81 -19.26 -10.32
N THR A 177 -24.98 -19.68 -9.06
CA THR A 177 -23.88 -20.00 -8.15
C THR A 177 -23.04 -21.09 -8.77
N GLY A 178 -21.72 -20.91 -8.77
CA GLY A 178 -20.83 -21.92 -9.30
C GLY A 178 -19.52 -21.37 -9.80
N TYR A 179 -18.69 -22.30 -10.27
CA TYR A 179 -17.39 -22.02 -10.84
C TYR A 179 -17.36 -22.40 -12.32
N TYR A 180 -17.14 -21.40 -13.17
CA TYR A 180 -17.22 -21.51 -14.62
C TYR A 180 -15.83 -21.36 -15.23
N LEU A 181 -15.21 -22.49 -15.57
CA LEU A 181 -13.94 -22.51 -16.27
C LEU A 181 -14.13 -22.18 -17.76
N LEU A 182 -13.51 -21.10 -18.23
CA LEU A 182 -13.66 -20.58 -19.58
C LEU A 182 -12.48 -20.97 -20.47
N GLY A 183 -12.77 -21.67 -21.57
CA GLY A 183 -11.77 -21.97 -22.59
C GLY A 183 -11.50 -20.84 -23.58
N ASN A 184 -12.43 -19.89 -23.70
CA ASN A 184 -12.37 -18.76 -24.63
C ASN A 184 -13.01 -17.52 -23.99
N ASP A 185 -12.72 -16.36 -24.56
CA ASP A 185 -13.32 -15.09 -24.17
C ASP A 185 -14.84 -15.10 -24.39
N ILE A 186 -15.59 -14.48 -23.49
CA ILE A 186 -17.01 -14.20 -23.67
C ILE A 186 -17.12 -12.93 -24.53
N LEU A 187 -17.29 -13.11 -25.84
CA LEU A 187 -17.51 -11.97 -26.74
C LEU A 187 -18.97 -11.52 -26.67
N ILE A 188 -19.20 -10.22 -26.48
CA ILE A 188 -20.52 -9.58 -26.57
C ILE A 188 -20.43 -8.56 -27.70
N GLN A 189 -21.16 -8.81 -28.78
CA GLN A 189 -20.99 -8.10 -30.06
C GLN A 189 -22.22 -7.25 -30.41
N ALA A 190 -22.24 -6.62 -31.57
CA ALA A 190 -23.34 -5.72 -31.95
C ALA A 190 -24.69 -6.46 -32.15
N GLU A 191 -24.63 -7.78 -32.30
CA GLU A 191 -25.80 -8.67 -32.30
C GLU A 191 -26.42 -8.82 -30.91
N ASP A 192 -25.62 -8.63 -29.85
CA ASP A 192 -26.01 -8.74 -28.44
C ASP A 192 -25.83 -7.39 -27.76
N GLN A 193 -26.83 -6.52 -27.84
CA GLN A 193 -26.70 -5.14 -27.34
C GLN A 193 -27.99 -4.57 -26.76
N GLY A 194 -27.81 -3.68 -25.80
CA GLY A 194 -28.89 -2.94 -25.17
C GLY A 194 -29.30 -1.68 -25.91
N ALA A 195 -30.07 -0.84 -25.22
CA ALA A 195 -30.42 0.50 -25.66
C ALA A 195 -30.24 1.52 -24.51
N PRO A 196 -30.13 2.83 -24.80
CA PRO A 196 -30.08 3.86 -23.75
C PRO A 196 -31.24 3.72 -22.77
N GLY A 197 -30.93 3.56 -21.47
CA GLY A 197 -31.92 3.39 -20.40
C GLY A 197 -32.60 2.02 -20.36
N ASN A 198 -32.20 1.07 -21.20
CA ASN A 198 -32.69 -0.31 -21.21
C ASN A 198 -31.56 -1.27 -21.64
N PRO A 199 -30.54 -1.48 -20.77
CA PRO A 199 -29.37 -2.28 -21.10
C PRO A 199 -29.71 -3.76 -21.31
N MET A 200 -28.84 -4.48 -22.01
CA MET A 200 -28.77 -5.95 -21.93
C MET A 200 -27.95 -6.31 -20.70
N THR A 201 -28.47 -7.18 -19.83
CA THR A 201 -27.87 -7.45 -18.51
C THR A 201 -27.32 -8.86 -18.41
N ILE A 202 -26.16 -9.00 -17.78
CA ILE A 202 -25.61 -10.28 -17.33
C ILE A 202 -25.39 -10.18 -15.83
N LEU A 203 -26.09 -11.02 -15.08
CA LEU A 203 -26.19 -10.94 -13.63
C LEU A 203 -25.75 -12.27 -13.00
N GLY A 204 -24.85 -12.18 -12.03
CA GLY A 204 -24.33 -13.35 -11.32
C GLY A 204 -25.06 -13.60 -10.01
N SER A 205 -25.07 -14.84 -9.56
CA SER A 205 -25.74 -15.22 -8.31
C SER A 205 -25.08 -14.57 -7.10
N PRO A 206 -25.87 -14.05 -6.13
CA PRO A 206 -25.33 -13.64 -4.84
C PRO A 206 -24.69 -14.79 -4.03
N GLY A 207 -24.99 -16.05 -4.38
CA GLY A 207 -24.27 -17.22 -3.84
C GLY A 207 -22.84 -17.36 -4.37
N GLY A 208 -22.48 -16.64 -5.45
CA GLY A 208 -21.16 -16.58 -6.03
C GLY A 208 -21.05 -17.22 -7.41
N ALA A 209 -21.08 -16.40 -8.47
CA ALA A 209 -20.81 -16.82 -9.85
C ALA A 209 -19.37 -16.44 -10.25
N VAL A 210 -18.45 -17.41 -10.21
CA VAL A 210 -17.02 -17.21 -10.54
C VAL A 210 -16.72 -17.58 -11.97
N LEU A 211 -16.38 -16.58 -12.79
CA LEU A 211 -15.97 -16.73 -14.18
C LEU A 211 -14.44 -16.71 -14.26
N ASP A 212 -13.87 -17.88 -14.54
CA ASP A 212 -12.43 -18.08 -14.49
C ASP A 212 -11.85 -18.31 -15.88
N ARG A 213 -10.96 -17.41 -16.31
CA ARG A 213 -10.38 -17.45 -17.66
C ARG A 213 -9.18 -18.39 -17.82
N ASN A 214 -8.60 -18.86 -16.71
CA ASN A 214 -7.50 -19.81 -16.67
C ASN A 214 -6.27 -19.40 -17.52
N GLY A 215 -5.81 -18.16 -17.34
CA GLY A 215 -4.61 -17.59 -17.97
C GLY A 215 -4.80 -17.17 -19.43
N GLY A 216 -6.03 -16.85 -19.85
CA GLY A 216 -6.29 -16.31 -21.20
C GLY A 216 -6.54 -14.80 -21.22
N PRO A 217 -6.69 -14.18 -22.41
CA PRO A 217 -6.65 -12.73 -22.56
C PRO A 217 -7.81 -12.01 -21.87
N ASN A 218 -9.07 -12.40 -22.07
CA ASN A 218 -10.20 -11.70 -21.44
C ASN A 218 -11.23 -12.66 -20.85
N VAL A 219 -11.84 -12.34 -19.68
CA VAL A 219 -13.12 -12.98 -19.31
C VAL A 219 -14.21 -12.48 -20.25
N PHE A 220 -14.44 -11.16 -20.26
CA PHE A 220 -15.37 -10.51 -21.18
C PHE A 220 -14.65 -9.60 -22.19
N TYR A 221 -15.06 -9.69 -23.46
CA TYR A 221 -14.68 -8.75 -24.51
C TYR A 221 -15.93 -8.15 -25.15
N ILE A 222 -16.21 -6.88 -24.82
CA ILE A 222 -17.50 -6.23 -25.05
C ILE A 222 -17.36 -5.14 -26.11
N THR A 223 -17.82 -5.47 -27.31
CA THR A 223 -17.96 -4.50 -28.41
C THR A 223 -19.39 -4.02 -28.61
N GLY A 224 -20.39 -4.72 -28.06
CA GLY A 224 -21.79 -4.29 -28.03
C GLY A 224 -22.01 -3.08 -27.13
N ASP A 225 -23.09 -2.34 -27.41
CA ASP A 225 -23.46 -1.12 -26.70
C ASP A 225 -24.50 -1.41 -25.58
N TYR A 226 -24.49 -0.60 -24.52
CA TYR A 226 -25.43 -0.64 -23.41
C TYR A 226 -25.55 -2.02 -22.75
N ILE A 227 -24.40 -2.64 -22.48
CA ILE A 227 -24.27 -3.89 -21.72
C ILE A 227 -24.07 -3.57 -20.25
N GLN A 228 -24.78 -4.25 -19.37
CA GLN A 228 -24.56 -4.16 -17.94
C GLN A 228 -24.09 -5.51 -17.39
N LEU A 229 -22.93 -5.49 -16.72
CA LEU A 229 -22.44 -6.60 -15.92
C LEU A 229 -22.71 -6.28 -14.44
N GLY A 230 -23.42 -7.18 -13.76
CA GLY A 230 -23.71 -7.10 -12.33
C GLY A 230 -24.65 -5.97 -11.89
N ASP A 231 -25.13 -6.10 -10.65
CA ASP A 231 -25.86 -5.07 -9.89
C ASP A 231 -25.72 -5.32 -8.37
N ALA A 232 -26.26 -4.43 -7.54
CA ALA A 232 -26.16 -4.46 -6.08
C ALA A 232 -26.56 -5.79 -5.40
N GLY A 233 -27.40 -6.61 -6.04
CA GLY A 233 -27.82 -7.92 -5.52
C GLY A 233 -27.27 -9.12 -6.28
N ASN A 234 -26.68 -8.89 -7.46
CA ASN A 234 -26.35 -9.95 -8.41
C ASN A 234 -24.92 -9.77 -8.98
N PRO A 235 -23.86 -9.92 -8.15
CA PRO A 235 -22.48 -9.66 -8.53
C PRO A 235 -21.91 -10.76 -9.45
N LEU A 236 -20.99 -10.39 -10.34
CA LEU A 236 -20.12 -11.34 -11.05
C LEU A 236 -18.72 -11.30 -10.47
N ARG A 237 -18.04 -12.45 -10.42
CA ARG A 237 -16.63 -12.56 -10.02
C ARG A 237 -15.78 -12.96 -11.22
N LEU A 238 -14.82 -12.12 -11.62
CA LEU A 238 -14.00 -12.32 -12.81
C LEU A 238 -12.54 -12.57 -12.41
N THR A 239 -11.93 -13.66 -12.87
CA THR A 239 -10.57 -13.99 -12.42
C THR A 239 -9.69 -14.70 -13.44
N ARG A 240 -8.38 -14.67 -13.20
CA ARG A 240 -7.31 -15.37 -13.94
C ARG A 240 -7.35 -15.11 -15.45
N ALA A 241 -7.62 -13.87 -15.85
CA ALA A 241 -7.48 -13.38 -17.22
C ALA A 241 -6.35 -12.35 -17.31
N ASP A 242 -5.82 -12.03 -18.49
CA ASP A 242 -4.99 -10.82 -18.62
C ASP A 242 -5.83 -9.57 -18.36
N VAL A 243 -7.07 -9.55 -18.83
CA VAL A 243 -8.06 -8.52 -18.56
C VAL A 243 -9.37 -9.12 -18.07
N GLY A 244 -9.89 -8.70 -16.92
CA GLY A 244 -11.20 -9.17 -16.45
C GLY A 244 -12.31 -8.78 -17.45
N ALA A 245 -12.53 -7.49 -17.66
CA ALA A 245 -13.49 -7.00 -18.65
C ALA A 245 -12.89 -5.96 -19.59
N TYR A 246 -12.94 -6.22 -20.89
CA TYR A 246 -12.47 -5.32 -21.94
C TYR A 246 -13.64 -4.66 -22.66
N LEU A 247 -13.68 -3.33 -22.68
CA LEU A 247 -14.81 -2.52 -23.15
C LEU A 247 -14.41 -1.63 -24.34
N THR A 248 -15.10 -1.78 -25.47
CA THR A 248 -15.00 -0.85 -26.62
C THR A 248 -16.36 -0.26 -27.05
N GLY A 249 -17.47 -0.89 -26.64
CA GLY A 249 -18.83 -0.40 -26.89
C GLY A 249 -19.24 0.78 -25.99
N THR A 250 -20.30 1.48 -26.40
CA THR A 250 -20.84 2.70 -25.77
C THR A 250 -21.87 2.37 -24.69
N GLY A 251 -21.90 3.14 -23.61
CA GLY A 251 -22.97 3.05 -22.60
C GLY A 251 -22.91 1.81 -21.72
N ASN A 252 -21.78 1.11 -21.69
CA ASN A 252 -21.61 -0.11 -20.92
C ASN A 252 -21.43 0.20 -19.43
N VAL A 253 -21.97 -0.66 -18.58
CA VAL A 253 -21.95 -0.54 -17.12
C VAL A 253 -21.31 -1.80 -16.54
N ILE A 254 -20.33 -1.63 -15.67
CA ILE A 254 -19.85 -2.68 -14.78
C ILE A 254 -20.17 -2.23 -13.37
N SER A 255 -21.04 -2.97 -12.69
CA SER A 255 -21.55 -2.61 -11.38
C SER A 255 -21.47 -3.77 -10.41
N ASN A 256 -21.00 -3.50 -9.19
CA ASN A 256 -20.97 -4.48 -8.09
C ASN A 256 -20.32 -5.81 -8.49
N CYS A 257 -19.24 -5.76 -9.26
CA CYS A 257 -18.48 -6.94 -9.66
C CYS A 257 -17.18 -7.03 -8.86
N GLU A 258 -16.72 -8.24 -8.64
CA GLU A 258 -15.42 -8.54 -8.05
C GLU A 258 -14.46 -8.96 -9.18
N ILE A 259 -13.32 -8.29 -9.32
CA ILE A 259 -12.34 -8.60 -10.36
C ILE A 259 -10.94 -8.72 -9.76
N TYR A 260 -10.33 -9.89 -9.89
CA TYR A 260 -9.08 -10.19 -9.19
C TYR A 260 -8.19 -11.22 -9.88
N ASN A 261 -6.91 -11.23 -9.51
CA ASN A 261 -5.90 -12.11 -10.09
C ASN A 261 -5.81 -12.00 -11.63
N CYS A 262 -6.01 -10.80 -12.18
CA CYS A 262 -5.79 -10.53 -13.61
C CYS A 262 -4.35 -10.09 -13.90
N GLY A 263 -3.84 -10.42 -15.09
CA GLY A 263 -2.44 -10.19 -15.49
C GLY A 263 -2.09 -8.75 -15.87
N PHE A 264 -3.00 -7.97 -16.45
CA PHE A 264 -2.76 -6.59 -16.86
C PHE A 264 -3.77 -5.61 -16.26
N PHE A 265 -5.06 -5.84 -16.45
CA PHE A 265 -6.10 -4.92 -15.98
C PHE A 265 -7.24 -5.71 -15.36
N GLY A 266 -7.80 -5.28 -14.23
CA GLY A 266 -9.13 -5.76 -13.84
C GLY A 266 -10.16 -5.37 -14.91
N ILE A 267 -10.24 -4.07 -15.23
CA ILE A 267 -11.10 -3.54 -16.29
C ILE A 267 -10.27 -2.69 -17.25
N ARG A 268 -10.41 -2.94 -18.56
CA ARG A 268 -9.83 -2.12 -19.62
C ARG A 268 -10.93 -1.47 -20.44
N ARG A 269 -10.89 -0.14 -20.59
CA ARG A 269 -11.79 0.62 -21.46
C ARG A 269 -11.00 1.39 -22.51
N ASP A 270 -11.20 1.08 -23.78
CA ASP A 270 -10.55 1.77 -24.89
C ASP A 270 -11.56 2.51 -25.78
N ALA A 271 -11.13 3.62 -26.36
CA ALA A 271 -11.95 4.41 -27.26
C ALA A 271 -12.47 3.56 -28.45
N PRO A 272 -13.73 3.75 -28.90
CA PRO A 272 -14.59 4.92 -28.66
C PRO A 272 -15.50 4.86 -27.41
N ALA A 273 -15.68 3.70 -26.78
CA ALA A 273 -16.56 3.33 -25.65
C ALA A 273 -17.24 4.43 -24.80
N ALA A 274 -18.05 5.31 -25.41
CA ALA A 274 -18.49 6.55 -24.77
C ALA A 274 -19.51 6.30 -23.66
N GLY A 275 -19.51 7.09 -22.58
CA GLY A 275 -20.54 7.00 -21.55
C GLY A 275 -20.55 5.68 -20.78
N CYS A 276 -19.42 5.00 -20.66
CA CYS A 276 -19.30 3.81 -19.81
C CYS A 276 -19.20 4.22 -18.33
N THR A 277 -19.79 3.40 -17.47
CA THR A 277 -19.77 3.57 -16.01
C THR A 277 -19.17 2.34 -15.35
N ILE A 278 -18.27 2.56 -14.41
CA ILE A 278 -17.76 1.52 -13.51
C ILE A 278 -18.16 1.96 -12.10
N SER A 279 -18.94 1.16 -11.39
CA SER A 279 -19.38 1.54 -10.04
C SER A 279 -19.47 0.37 -9.07
N GLU A 280 -19.28 0.65 -7.78
CA GLU A 280 -19.52 -0.32 -6.70
C GLU A 280 -18.70 -1.61 -6.82
N CYS A 281 -17.62 -1.63 -7.60
CA CYS A 281 -16.82 -2.84 -7.82
C CYS A 281 -15.76 -3.03 -6.73
N TYR A 282 -15.32 -4.27 -6.57
CA TYR A 282 -14.14 -4.63 -5.77
C TYR A 282 -13.06 -5.17 -6.70
N ILE A 283 -11.98 -4.41 -6.89
CA ILE A 283 -10.95 -4.72 -7.90
C ILE A 283 -9.60 -4.83 -7.21
N HIS A 284 -9.10 -6.05 -7.06
CA HIS A 284 -7.95 -6.31 -6.20
C HIS A 284 -7.01 -7.39 -6.71
N ASP A 285 -5.77 -7.38 -6.21
CA ASP A 285 -4.76 -8.41 -6.49
C ASP A 285 -4.54 -8.68 -7.98
N ASN A 286 -4.69 -7.64 -8.82
CA ASN A 286 -4.33 -7.73 -10.23
C ASN A 286 -2.84 -7.37 -10.36
N LEU A 287 -2.13 -8.10 -11.23
CA LEU A 287 -0.68 -8.00 -11.35
C LEU A 287 -0.20 -6.58 -11.70
N LEU A 288 -0.95 -5.84 -12.53
CA LEU A 288 -0.64 -4.44 -12.82
C LEU A 288 -1.73 -3.49 -12.32
N TRP A 289 -2.79 -3.27 -13.08
CA TRP A 289 -3.74 -2.19 -12.81
C TRP A 289 -5.11 -2.70 -12.42
N GLY A 290 -5.80 -1.99 -11.54
CA GLY A 290 -7.23 -2.23 -11.31
C GLY A 290 -8.06 -1.83 -12.54
N ILE A 291 -7.99 -0.55 -12.94
CA ILE A 291 -8.70 -0.02 -14.11
C ILE A 291 -7.72 0.69 -15.04
N GLY A 292 -7.77 0.37 -16.33
CA GLY A 292 -7.06 1.10 -17.38
C GLY A 292 -8.03 1.72 -18.38
N MET A 293 -7.83 2.99 -18.74
CA MET A 293 -8.67 3.63 -19.75
C MET A 293 -7.95 4.62 -20.66
N THR A 294 -8.41 4.64 -21.90
CA THR A 294 -8.02 5.64 -22.90
C THR A 294 -9.27 6.29 -23.48
N VAL A 295 -9.46 7.59 -23.26
CA VAL A 295 -10.66 8.34 -23.65
C VAL A 295 -10.33 9.38 -24.72
N SER A 296 -11.08 9.35 -25.84
CA SER A 296 -10.91 10.29 -26.95
C SER A 296 -12.08 11.24 -27.16
N GLN A 297 -13.27 10.90 -26.62
CA GLN A 297 -14.49 11.71 -26.66
C GLN A 297 -15.38 11.28 -25.49
N ASN A 298 -16.16 12.24 -24.94
CA ASN A 298 -17.18 12.04 -23.92
C ASN A 298 -16.67 11.71 -22.49
N MET A 299 -17.62 11.67 -21.56
CA MET A 299 -17.38 11.45 -20.14
C MET A 299 -17.32 9.95 -19.83
N ALA A 300 -16.32 9.54 -19.03
CA ALA A 300 -16.30 8.24 -18.35
C ALA A 300 -16.49 8.48 -16.85
N PHE A 301 -17.24 7.59 -16.18
CA PHE A 301 -17.56 7.74 -14.75
C PHE A 301 -17.11 6.50 -13.98
N ILE A 302 -16.26 6.73 -12.98
CA ILE A 302 -15.81 5.70 -12.04
C ILE A 302 -16.27 6.17 -10.67
N SER A 303 -17.10 5.37 -10.01
CA SER A 303 -17.48 5.69 -8.65
C SER A 303 -17.53 4.53 -7.72
N ASP A 304 -17.46 4.83 -6.43
CA ASP A 304 -17.93 3.90 -5.40
C ASP A 304 -17.19 2.57 -5.39
N THR A 305 -16.00 2.53 -6.00
CA THR A 305 -15.23 1.32 -6.27
C THR A 305 -14.06 1.26 -5.30
N VAL A 306 -13.75 0.06 -4.83
CA VAL A 306 -12.57 -0.23 -4.03
C VAL A 306 -11.51 -0.86 -4.94
N LEU A 307 -10.34 -0.23 -5.02
CA LEU A 307 -9.19 -0.67 -5.81
C LEU A 307 -7.99 -0.87 -4.88
N CYS A 308 -7.65 -2.13 -4.58
CA CYS A 308 -6.61 -2.42 -3.60
C CYS A 308 -5.67 -3.56 -3.97
N GLY A 309 -4.42 -3.52 -3.51
CA GLY A 309 -3.47 -4.63 -3.73
C GLY A 309 -3.07 -4.84 -5.20
N ASN A 310 -3.37 -3.91 -6.11
CA ASN A 310 -2.97 -4.06 -7.51
C ASN A 310 -1.48 -3.70 -7.67
N GLY A 311 -0.71 -4.53 -8.39
CA GLY A 311 0.75 -4.48 -8.37
C GLY A 311 1.38 -3.21 -8.95
N GLN A 312 0.71 -2.52 -9.86
CA GLN A 312 1.13 -1.22 -10.40
C GLN A 312 0.29 -0.08 -9.83
N GLY A 313 -1.04 -0.16 -9.91
CA GLY A 313 -1.87 0.92 -9.42
C GLY A 313 -3.37 0.72 -9.50
N GLY A 314 -4.12 1.60 -8.85
CA GLY A 314 -5.57 1.58 -8.89
C GLY A 314 -6.09 1.92 -10.28
N ILE A 315 -5.83 3.13 -10.76
CA ILE A 315 -6.37 3.62 -12.04
C ILE A 315 -5.29 4.20 -12.94
N TRP A 316 -5.22 3.72 -14.17
CA TRP A 316 -4.49 4.33 -15.28
C TRP A 316 -5.48 5.03 -16.21
N ALA A 317 -5.41 6.37 -16.28
CA ALA A 317 -6.32 7.20 -17.04
C ALA A 317 -5.56 8.03 -18.08
N SER A 318 -5.83 7.76 -19.36
CA SER A 318 -5.23 8.48 -20.48
C SER A 318 -6.29 9.23 -21.28
N SER A 319 -6.06 10.53 -21.52
CA SER A 319 -6.90 11.36 -22.39
C SER A 319 -6.16 11.61 -23.71
N VAL A 320 -6.72 11.15 -24.84
CA VAL A 320 -6.02 11.11 -26.15
C VAL A 320 -6.69 11.91 -27.27
N GLY A 321 -7.85 12.54 -27.02
CA GLY A 321 -8.67 13.21 -28.05
C GLY A 321 -8.73 14.73 -28.01
N PHE A 322 -9.31 15.34 -29.04
CA PHE A 322 -9.52 16.80 -29.15
C PHE A 322 -10.93 17.19 -28.65
N GLY A 323 -11.03 18.19 -27.76
CA GLY A 323 -12.27 18.74 -27.22
C GLY A 323 -12.87 17.97 -26.02
N ASN A 324 -13.51 18.70 -25.09
CA ASN A 324 -14.31 18.31 -23.90
C ASN A 324 -14.22 16.86 -23.38
N THR A 325 -13.02 16.28 -23.30
CA THR A 325 -12.81 14.93 -22.77
C THR A 325 -12.68 15.04 -21.25
N VAL A 326 -13.54 14.33 -20.52
CA VAL A 326 -13.58 14.38 -19.05
C VAL A 326 -13.62 12.97 -18.50
N ILE A 327 -12.75 12.67 -17.55
CA ILE A 327 -12.82 11.44 -16.75
C ILE A 327 -13.22 11.86 -15.33
N GLU A 328 -14.36 11.36 -14.85
CA GLU A 328 -14.87 11.62 -13.50
C GLU A 328 -14.54 10.42 -12.61
N ILE A 329 -13.76 10.64 -11.56
CA ILE A 329 -13.32 9.62 -10.61
C ILE A 329 -13.80 10.08 -9.24
N ASN A 330 -14.89 9.49 -8.75
CA ASN A 330 -15.61 10.00 -7.58
C ASN A 330 -15.81 8.93 -6.50
N ASN A 331 -15.67 9.26 -5.22
CA ASN A 331 -16.11 8.35 -4.14
C ASN A 331 -15.45 6.96 -4.13
N ASN A 332 -14.22 6.85 -4.66
CA ASN A 332 -13.47 5.59 -4.70
C ASN A 332 -12.49 5.49 -3.54
N LEU A 333 -12.18 4.25 -3.16
CA LEU A 333 -11.12 3.91 -2.21
C LEU A 333 -9.98 3.24 -2.98
N MET A 334 -8.80 3.86 -3.02
CA MET A 334 -7.64 3.38 -3.79
C MET A 334 -6.43 3.20 -2.87
N VAL A 335 -6.23 1.98 -2.41
CA VAL A 335 -5.35 1.71 -1.26
C VAL A 335 -4.42 0.55 -1.49
N ASP A 336 -3.22 0.59 -0.92
CA ASP A 336 -2.28 -0.53 -0.94
C ASP A 336 -1.92 -1.03 -2.35
N ASN A 337 -1.93 -0.16 -3.36
CA ASN A 337 -1.46 -0.51 -4.69
C ASN A 337 0.06 -0.27 -4.81
N GLY A 338 0.73 -1.07 -5.64
CA GLY A 338 2.20 -1.16 -5.61
C GLY A 338 2.94 0.13 -5.98
N VAL A 339 2.35 1.03 -6.78
CA VAL A 339 2.99 2.31 -7.14
C VAL A 339 2.01 3.48 -7.06
N TYR A 340 0.90 3.40 -7.80
CA TYR A 340 0.00 4.54 -8.00
C TYR A 340 -1.40 4.30 -7.43
N GLY A 341 -1.98 5.30 -6.77
CA GLY A 341 -3.43 5.36 -6.63
C GLY A 341 -4.08 5.66 -8.00
N VAL A 342 -3.75 6.84 -8.54
CA VAL A 342 -4.17 7.28 -9.87
C VAL A 342 -2.97 7.75 -10.68
N TYR A 343 -2.87 7.24 -11.90
CA TYR A 343 -1.94 7.71 -12.92
C TYR A 343 -2.73 8.39 -14.05
N GLY A 344 -2.47 9.68 -14.26
CA GLY A 344 -3.08 10.50 -15.29
C GLY A 344 -2.07 10.87 -16.37
N ASP A 345 -2.43 10.59 -17.61
CA ASP A 345 -1.65 10.97 -18.78
C ASP A 345 -2.49 11.81 -19.75
N PHE A 346 -1.97 12.98 -20.10
CA PHE A 346 -2.75 14.04 -20.73
C PHE A 346 -2.24 14.33 -22.15
N ALA A 347 -3.10 14.09 -23.14
CA ALA A 347 -2.96 14.61 -24.49
C ALA A 347 -3.99 15.72 -24.75
N ASN A 348 -3.64 16.68 -25.61
CA ASN A 348 -4.52 17.73 -26.11
C ASN A 348 -5.25 18.50 -24.99
N ASP A 349 -6.59 18.44 -24.89
CA ASP A 349 -7.45 19.25 -23.97
C ASP A 349 -8.22 18.39 -22.92
N GLY A 350 -7.80 17.15 -22.67
CA GLY A 350 -8.52 16.26 -21.74
C GLY A 350 -8.36 16.66 -20.26
N VAL A 351 -9.40 16.45 -19.45
CA VAL A 351 -9.44 16.76 -18.01
C VAL A 351 -9.73 15.50 -17.20
N ILE A 352 -9.02 15.31 -16.09
CA ILE A 352 -9.31 14.27 -15.10
C ILE A 352 -9.80 14.94 -13.82
N ARG A 353 -11.01 14.59 -13.38
CA ARG A 353 -11.62 15.09 -12.15
C ARG A 353 -11.59 14.02 -11.08
N LEU A 354 -11.05 14.39 -9.93
CA LEU A 354 -10.96 13.57 -8.73
C LEU A 354 -11.80 14.25 -7.65
N LYS A 355 -12.92 13.64 -7.26
CA LYS A 355 -13.78 14.16 -6.20
C LYS A 355 -14.06 13.14 -5.12
N ASN A 356 -13.95 13.52 -3.85
CA ASN A 356 -14.36 12.65 -2.72
C ASN A 356 -13.68 11.26 -2.76
N ASN A 357 -12.42 11.14 -3.19
CA ASN A 357 -11.72 9.84 -3.15
C ASN A 357 -10.83 9.76 -1.92
N THR A 358 -10.64 8.57 -1.39
CA THR A 358 -9.57 8.28 -0.43
C THR A 358 -8.48 7.49 -1.15
N ILE A 359 -7.29 8.07 -1.25
CA ILE A 359 -6.15 7.49 -1.95
C ILE A 359 -4.99 7.41 -0.96
N ALA A 360 -4.67 6.21 -0.48
CA ALA A 360 -3.82 6.04 0.69
C ALA A 360 -2.91 4.81 0.57
N ARG A 361 -1.75 4.82 1.25
CA ARG A 361 -0.82 3.67 1.33
C ARG A 361 -0.40 3.03 -0.01
N ASN A 362 -0.42 3.80 -1.10
CA ASN A 362 0.12 3.33 -2.38
C ASN A 362 1.65 3.48 -2.36
N GLY A 363 2.36 2.60 -3.07
CA GLY A 363 3.82 2.46 -2.92
C GLY A 363 4.67 3.65 -3.36
N SER A 364 4.15 4.58 -4.18
CA SER A 364 4.90 5.79 -4.55
C SER A 364 4.09 7.08 -4.58
N TYR A 365 2.90 7.05 -5.17
CA TYR A 365 2.12 8.26 -5.40
C TYR A 365 0.64 8.02 -5.15
N ALA A 366 -0.02 8.93 -4.44
CA ALA A 366 -1.48 8.93 -4.42
C ALA A 366 -2.00 9.33 -5.82
N VAL A 367 -1.57 10.48 -6.34
CA VAL A 367 -1.91 10.94 -7.69
C VAL A 367 -0.65 11.31 -8.46
N TYR A 368 -0.53 10.80 -9.68
CA TYR A 368 0.56 11.09 -10.60
C TYR A 368 0.03 11.64 -11.92
N GLY A 369 0.62 12.73 -12.41
CA GLY A 369 0.24 13.39 -13.66
C GLY A 369 1.43 13.74 -14.54
N LYS A 370 1.32 13.44 -15.83
CA LYS A 370 2.24 13.94 -16.85
C LYS A 370 1.54 14.19 -18.20
N ALA A 371 2.14 15.03 -19.04
CA ALA A 371 1.67 15.22 -20.41
C ALA A 371 2.34 14.24 -21.39
N GLN A 372 1.58 13.75 -22.36
CA GLN A 372 2.05 12.77 -23.36
C GLN A 372 3.18 13.29 -24.26
N ASN A 373 3.18 14.59 -24.54
CA ASN A 373 4.16 15.25 -25.39
C ASN A 373 5.26 15.95 -24.59
N GLU A 374 5.38 15.64 -23.28
CA GLU A 374 6.36 16.16 -22.31
C GLU A 374 6.36 17.70 -22.12
N THR A 375 5.54 18.42 -22.88
CA THR A 375 5.53 19.89 -22.97
C THR A 375 4.15 20.49 -22.71
N GLY A 376 3.08 19.70 -22.85
CA GLY A 376 1.71 20.11 -22.56
C GLY A 376 1.42 20.19 -21.06
N PRO A 377 0.32 20.84 -20.66
CA PRO A 377 -0.06 20.91 -19.25
C PRO A 377 -0.78 19.64 -18.78
N VAL A 378 -0.69 19.38 -17.48
CA VAL A 378 -1.56 18.42 -16.78
C VAL A 378 -2.86 19.12 -16.40
N ARG A 379 -4.01 18.44 -16.54
CA ARG A 379 -5.35 19.04 -16.36
C ARG A 379 -6.17 18.31 -15.32
N PHE A 380 -5.66 18.33 -14.10
CA PHE A 380 -6.35 17.77 -12.96
C PHE A 380 -7.31 18.79 -12.32
N GLN A 381 -8.49 18.32 -11.93
CA GLN A 381 -9.38 19.04 -11.03
C GLN A 381 -9.64 18.15 -9.81
N VAL A 382 -9.03 18.51 -8.67
CA VAL A 382 -8.93 17.64 -7.49
C VAL A 382 -9.56 18.35 -6.30
N ARG A 383 -10.63 17.78 -5.76
CA ARG A 383 -11.34 18.36 -4.61
C ARG A 383 -11.96 17.35 -3.67
N ASN A 384 -12.01 17.68 -2.38
CA ASN A 384 -12.56 16.84 -1.32
C ASN A 384 -11.90 15.45 -1.22
N ASN A 385 -10.68 15.28 -1.73
CA ASN A 385 -10.00 13.99 -1.64
C ASN A 385 -9.14 13.95 -0.38
N ILE A 386 -8.94 12.75 0.15
CA ILE A 386 -7.89 12.48 1.13
C ILE A 386 -6.76 11.78 0.39
N LEU A 387 -5.58 12.41 0.37
CA LEU A 387 -4.38 11.94 -0.32
C LEU A 387 -3.29 11.68 0.74
N GLN A 388 -2.91 10.41 0.89
CA GLN A 388 -1.88 10.00 1.85
C GLN A 388 -0.69 9.35 1.13
N SER A 389 0.51 9.68 1.57
CA SER A 389 1.75 9.05 1.13
C SER A 389 2.71 8.91 2.33
N ILE A 390 3.46 7.82 2.35
CA ILE A 390 4.27 7.39 3.50
C ILE A 390 5.62 6.92 2.97
N GLY A 391 6.73 7.44 3.49
CA GLY A 391 8.08 7.03 3.10
C GLY A 391 8.81 8.06 2.22
N PRO A 392 10.16 8.04 2.19
CA PRO A 392 10.98 8.92 1.37
C PRO A 392 10.72 8.71 -0.13
N ASP A 393 10.97 9.74 -0.94
CA ASP A 393 10.80 9.76 -2.41
C ASP A 393 9.36 9.54 -2.91
N ARG A 394 8.38 9.65 -2.02
CA ARG A 394 6.96 9.48 -2.31
C ARG A 394 6.23 10.81 -2.14
N CYS A 395 5.12 10.99 -2.85
CA CYS A 395 4.34 12.22 -2.71
C CYS A 395 2.85 12.03 -2.96
N CYS A 396 2.04 12.84 -2.27
CA CYS A 396 0.59 12.80 -2.48
C CYS A 396 0.20 13.24 -3.90
N MET A 397 0.85 14.28 -4.44
CA MET A 397 0.53 14.81 -5.78
C MET A 397 1.81 15.02 -6.61
N TYR A 398 2.03 14.20 -7.63
CA TYR A 398 3.11 14.40 -8.60
C TYR A 398 2.57 15.08 -9.87
N LEU A 399 3.05 16.29 -10.17
CA LEU A 399 2.71 17.02 -11.38
C LEU A 399 3.98 17.26 -12.21
N GLY A 400 4.22 16.40 -13.21
CA GLY A 400 5.40 16.46 -14.07
C GLY A 400 5.44 17.64 -15.02
N ASN A 401 4.32 18.35 -15.22
CA ASN A 401 4.21 19.50 -16.13
C ASN A 401 3.39 20.63 -15.49
N ALA A 402 3.30 21.77 -16.18
CA ALA A 402 2.49 22.91 -15.76
C ALA A 402 1.03 22.49 -15.53
N LEU A 403 0.41 23.01 -14.47
CA LEU A 403 -0.98 22.71 -14.12
C LEU A 403 -1.95 23.66 -14.83
N GLU A 404 -2.90 23.11 -15.58
CA GLU A 404 -4.09 23.81 -16.08
C GLU A 404 -5.33 23.17 -15.43
N GLY A 405 -5.52 23.48 -14.16
CA GLY A 405 -6.45 22.77 -13.29
C GLY A 405 -6.79 23.54 -12.02
N VAL A 406 -7.57 22.92 -11.14
CA VAL A 406 -7.92 23.49 -9.83
C VAL A 406 -7.76 22.41 -8.78
N LEU A 407 -6.98 22.70 -7.74
CA LEU A 407 -6.80 21.83 -6.58
C LEU A 407 -7.31 22.60 -5.36
N GLU A 408 -8.32 22.08 -4.67
CA GLU A 408 -8.93 22.81 -3.55
C GLU A 408 -9.70 21.86 -2.62
N TYR A 409 -9.74 22.17 -1.31
CA TYR A 409 -10.45 21.36 -0.31
C TYR A 409 -10.00 19.89 -0.25
N ASN A 410 -8.70 19.62 -0.39
CA ASN A 410 -8.16 18.27 -0.20
C ASN A 410 -7.51 18.14 1.18
N THR A 411 -7.27 16.92 1.63
CA THR A 411 -6.39 16.64 2.77
C THR A 411 -5.13 15.97 2.24
N TYR A 412 -3.98 16.56 2.56
CA TYR A 412 -2.66 16.01 2.30
C TYR A 412 -2.10 15.43 3.59
N HIS A 413 -1.90 14.12 3.64
CA HIS A 413 -1.27 13.45 4.77
C HIS A 413 0.02 12.78 4.30
N ALA A 414 1.08 13.58 4.21
CA ALA A 414 2.43 13.12 3.88
C ALA A 414 3.25 13.03 5.16
N PHE A 415 3.83 11.86 5.44
CA PHE A 415 4.66 11.63 6.62
C PHE A 415 5.74 10.58 6.34
N ASP A 416 6.65 10.38 7.31
CA ASP A 416 7.79 9.46 7.18
C ASP A 416 8.68 9.78 5.96
N GLY A 417 8.96 11.07 5.74
CA GLY A 417 9.76 11.55 4.61
C GLY A 417 8.99 11.73 3.30
N ALA A 418 7.71 11.39 3.24
CA ALA A 418 6.88 11.70 2.07
C ALA A 418 6.64 13.21 1.93
N SER A 419 6.40 13.66 0.70
CA SER A 419 6.13 15.06 0.38
C SER A 419 4.67 15.33 0.02
N THR A 420 4.22 16.56 0.23
CA THR A 420 2.89 17.01 -0.21
C THR A 420 2.76 16.87 -1.73
N GLY A 421 3.80 17.22 -2.48
CA GLY A 421 3.80 17.01 -3.92
C GLY A 421 5.09 17.41 -4.63
N TYR A 422 5.15 17.09 -5.91
CA TYR A 422 6.19 17.52 -6.84
C TYR A 422 5.60 18.42 -7.92
N TYR A 423 6.19 19.59 -8.13
CA TYR A 423 5.75 20.53 -9.15
C TYR A 423 6.89 21.44 -9.61
N ALA A 424 6.91 21.74 -10.91
CA ALA A 424 7.85 22.67 -11.56
C ALA A 424 9.34 22.32 -11.30
N GLY A 425 9.67 21.03 -11.30
CA GLY A 425 11.07 20.58 -11.13
C GLY A 425 11.51 20.42 -9.67
N ALA A 426 10.63 20.64 -8.71
CA ALA A 426 10.97 20.63 -7.28
C ALA A 426 9.96 19.81 -6.45
N THR A 427 10.48 19.17 -5.40
CA THR A 427 9.71 18.49 -4.37
C THR A 427 9.31 19.48 -3.26
N HIS A 428 8.05 19.44 -2.85
CA HIS A 428 7.45 20.30 -1.84
C HIS A 428 6.95 19.43 -0.68
N PHE A 429 7.71 19.39 0.40
CA PHE A 429 7.38 18.55 1.56
C PHE A 429 6.16 19.08 2.30
N LEU A 430 6.07 20.41 2.44
CA LEU A 430 5.00 21.06 3.19
C LEU A 430 3.91 21.63 2.27
N LEU A 431 2.67 21.63 2.74
CA LEU A 431 1.55 22.25 2.03
C LEU A 431 1.76 23.76 1.80
N SER A 432 2.51 24.45 2.66
CA SER A 432 2.90 25.85 2.48
C SER A 432 3.79 26.06 1.24
N GLN A 433 4.78 25.19 1.02
CA GLN A 433 5.67 25.22 -0.15
C GLN A 433 4.89 24.91 -1.44
N TRP A 434 4.01 23.91 -1.36
CA TRP A 434 3.10 23.54 -2.43
C TRP A 434 2.21 24.72 -2.84
N ARG A 435 1.59 25.40 -1.88
CA ARG A 435 0.76 26.60 -2.10
C ARG A 435 1.56 27.74 -2.71
N ALA A 436 2.76 28.01 -2.20
CA ALA A 436 3.63 29.07 -2.72
C ALA A 436 4.00 28.82 -4.20
N SER A 437 4.23 27.55 -4.57
CA SER A 437 4.66 27.17 -5.91
C SER A 437 3.51 27.03 -6.91
N THR A 438 2.36 26.52 -6.48
CA THR A 438 1.21 26.24 -7.37
C THR A 438 0.16 27.34 -7.37
N GLY A 439 0.03 28.09 -6.28
CA GLY A 439 -1.08 29.01 -6.03
C GLY A 439 -2.44 28.34 -5.81
N GLN A 440 -2.47 27.03 -5.52
CA GLN A 440 -3.69 26.23 -5.32
C GLN A 440 -3.89 25.85 -3.85
N ASP A 441 -4.94 25.05 -3.54
CA ASP A 441 -5.15 24.37 -2.26
C ASP A 441 -5.28 25.30 -1.03
N GLY A 442 -5.80 26.51 -1.20
CA GLY A 442 -5.92 27.53 -0.14
C GLY A 442 -6.85 27.17 1.02
N HIS A 443 -7.70 26.16 0.86
CA HIS A 443 -8.63 25.62 1.86
C HIS A 443 -8.37 24.14 2.18
N SER A 444 -7.28 23.58 1.66
CA SER A 444 -6.86 22.20 1.91
C SER A 444 -6.21 22.04 3.30
N LEU A 445 -6.29 20.83 3.83
CA LEU A 445 -5.73 20.42 5.12
C LEU A 445 -4.37 19.73 4.92
N SER A 446 -3.53 19.83 5.94
CA SER A 446 -2.29 19.06 6.07
C SER A 446 -2.30 18.36 7.43
N ASP A 447 -3.08 17.30 7.55
CA ASP A 447 -3.38 16.66 8.84
C ASP A 447 -3.66 15.17 8.68
N ASN A 448 -3.61 14.43 9.79
CA ASN A 448 -3.95 13.01 9.84
C ASN A 448 -5.47 12.83 9.67
N PRO A 449 -5.93 12.04 8.68
CA PRO A 449 -7.36 11.79 8.47
C PRO A 449 -8.01 10.95 9.57
N LEU A 450 -7.24 10.35 10.50
CA LEU A 450 -7.73 9.50 11.60
C LEU A 450 -8.69 8.41 11.09
N PHE A 451 -8.17 7.56 10.21
CA PHE A 451 -8.85 6.34 9.78
C PHE A 451 -8.98 5.35 10.94
N VAL A 452 -10.10 4.64 11.01
CA VAL A 452 -10.40 3.71 12.11
C VAL A 452 -9.40 2.57 12.21
N ASP A 453 -9.16 1.88 11.09
CA ASP A 453 -8.28 0.71 11.03
C ASP A 453 -7.84 0.45 9.58
N PRO A 454 -6.93 1.29 9.05
CA PRO A 454 -6.47 1.17 7.67
C PRO A 454 -5.69 -0.14 7.42
N ASP A 455 -5.11 -0.78 8.44
CA ASP A 455 -4.39 -2.05 8.31
C ASP A 455 -5.31 -3.21 7.95
N ASN A 456 -6.58 -3.14 8.36
CA ASN A 456 -7.62 -4.09 7.97
C ASN A 456 -8.59 -3.51 6.93
N GLY A 457 -8.18 -2.50 6.15
CA GLY A 457 -8.96 -1.95 5.06
C GLY A 457 -10.12 -1.03 5.47
N ASN A 458 -10.22 -0.65 6.75
CA ASN A 458 -11.27 0.22 7.25
C ASN A 458 -10.82 1.69 7.30
N TYR A 459 -11.05 2.38 6.18
CA TYR A 459 -10.76 3.80 5.98
C TYR A 459 -11.91 4.73 6.35
N ALA A 460 -12.86 4.29 7.18
CA ALA A 460 -13.86 5.18 7.76
C ALA A 460 -13.17 6.24 8.65
N LEU A 461 -13.69 7.46 8.67
CA LEU A 461 -13.17 8.53 9.53
C LEU A 461 -13.66 8.31 10.97
N MET A 462 -12.75 8.35 11.95
CA MET A 462 -13.14 8.33 13.36
C MET A 462 -14.01 9.54 13.70
N SER A 463 -15.05 9.33 14.52
CA SER A 463 -15.92 10.42 14.99
C SER A 463 -16.51 10.15 16.36
N THR A 464 -16.37 11.10 17.28
CA THR A 464 -17.14 11.14 18.53
C THR A 464 -18.64 11.37 18.30
N GLY A 465 -19.00 11.92 17.14
CA GLY A 465 -20.38 12.03 16.64
C GLY A 465 -20.90 10.70 16.13
N GLY A 466 -20.01 9.76 15.80
CA GLY A 466 -20.30 8.39 15.43
C GLY A 466 -20.18 8.12 13.93
N ARG A 467 -19.66 6.93 13.61
CA ARG A 467 -19.50 6.36 12.27
C ARG A 467 -20.44 5.17 12.07
N MET A 468 -20.79 4.90 10.81
CA MET A 468 -21.74 3.83 10.46
C MET A 468 -21.04 2.46 10.40
N VAL A 469 -21.55 1.46 11.12
CA VAL A 469 -21.11 0.05 11.06
C VAL A 469 -22.33 -0.86 11.06
N GLY A 470 -22.55 -1.61 9.97
CA GLY A 470 -23.66 -2.57 9.90
C GLY A 470 -25.05 -1.97 10.09
N GLY A 471 -25.22 -0.66 9.83
CA GLY A 471 -26.48 0.07 10.04
C GLY A 471 -26.62 0.73 11.42
N GLU A 472 -25.64 0.56 12.31
CA GLU A 472 -25.60 1.16 13.64
C GLU A 472 -24.50 2.23 13.77
N TRP A 473 -24.68 3.18 14.68
CA TRP A 473 -23.68 4.23 14.96
C TRP A 473 -22.71 3.79 16.06
N VAL A 474 -21.43 3.72 15.73
CA VAL A 474 -20.32 3.47 16.66
C VAL A 474 -19.60 4.78 16.94
N PHE A 475 -19.32 5.09 18.21
CA PHE A 475 -18.73 6.36 18.64
C PHE A 475 -17.26 6.16 19.02
N ASP A 476 -16.37 6.92 18.41
CA ASP A 476 -14.94 6.82 18.63
C ASP A 476 -14.47 7.82 19.70
N ALA A 477 -13.23 7.65 20.19
CA ALA A 477 -12.64 8.52 21.21
C ALA A 477 -12.10 9.83 20.64
N LEU A 478 -11.81 9.86 19.33
CA LEU A 478 -11.26 10.99 18.59
C LEU A 478 -12.14 11.28 17.37
N SER A 479 -11.93 12.45 16.79
CA SER A 479 -12.67 12.90 15.61
C SER A 479 -11.72 13.38 14.52
N SER A 480 -11.95 12.90 13.31
CA SER A 480 -11.19 13.29 12.13
C SER A 480 -11.36 14.77 11.76
N PRO A 481 -10.29 15.49 11.39
CA PRO A 481 -10.39 16.84 10.84
C PRO A 481 -11.00 16.85 9.42
N CYS A 482 -11.11 15.70 8.76
CA CYS A 482 -11.69 15.56 7.43
C CYS A 482 -13.23 15.57 7.42
N ILE A 483 -13.87 15.54 8.60
CA ILE A 483 -15.32 15.65 8.75
C ILE A 483 -15.76 17.11 8.61
N ASP A 484 -16.81 17.35 7.84
CA ASP A 484 -17.34 18.67 7.49
C ASP A 484 -16.27 19.60 6.86
N ALA A 485 -15.33 19.03 6.10
CA ALA A 485 -14.13 19.74 5.60
C ALA A 485 -14.10 19.97 4.08
N GLY A 486 -15.00 19.36 3.30
CA GLY A 486 -15.03 19.51 1.84
C GLY A 486 -15.51 20.88 1.37
N ASP A 487 -15.71 21.10 0.08
CA ASP A 487 -16.20 22.38 -0.45
C ASP A 487 -17.60 22.70 0.11
N PRO A 488 -17.82 23.87 0.76
CA PRO A 488 -19.14 24.29 1.24
C PRO A 488 -20.22 24.40 0.15
N ALA A 489 -19.82 24.48 -1.13
CA ALA A 489 -20.76 24.51 -2.25
C ALA A 489 -21.23 23.12 -2.69
N ASP A 490 -20.58 22.05 -2.21
CA ASP A 490 -20.96 20.68 -2.55
C ASP A 490 -22.17 20.18 -1.75
N ASP A 491 -22.92 19.29 -2.39
CA ASP A 491 -24.04 18.60 -1.76
C ASP A 491 -23.55 17.64 -0.67
N ALA A 492 -24.17 17.72 0.50
CA ALA A 492 -23.96 16.84 1.65
C ALA A 492 -25.26 16.12 2.05
N SER A 493 -26.31 16.21 1.23
CA SER A 493 -27.66 15.74 1.59
C SER A 493 -27.80 14.22 1.78
N LEU A 494 -26.84 13.43 1.29
CA LEU A 494 -26.80 11.99 1.52
C LEU A 494 -26.09 11.62 2.84
N GLU A 495 -25.38 12.55 3.49
CA GLU A 495 -24.77 12.31 4.80
C GLU A 495 -25.81 12.42 5.90
N HIS A 496 -25.77 11.49 6.85
CA HIS A 496 -26.74 11.46 7.94
C HIS A 496 -26.52 12.57 8.96
N GLU A 497 -27.60 13.20 9.38
CA GLU A 497 -27.57 14.18 10.47
C GLU A 497 -27.09 13.57 11.79
N PRO A 498 -26.27 14.30 12.59
CA PRO A 498 -25.70 15.62 12.27
C PRO A 498 -24.53 15.55 11.26
N ASN A 499 -24.56 16.41 10.22
CA ASN A 499 -23.58 16.46 9.11
C ASN A 499 -22.97 17.86 8.88
N GLY A 500 -23.12 18.76 9.86
CA GLY A 500 -22.51 20.10 9.85
C GLY A 500 -23.01 21.04 8.75
N GLY A 501 -23.91 20.58 7.86
CA GLY A 501 -24.27 21.26 6.62
C GLY A 501 -23.12 21.35 5.61
N ARG A 502 -22.08 20.50 5.71
CA ARG A 502 -20.90 20.53 4.85
C ARG A 502 -20.37 19.12 4.63
N ILE A 503 -20.02 18.80 3.38
CA ILE A 503 -19.61 17.46 2.99
C ILE A 503 -18.30 17.03 3.68
N ASN A 504 -18.21 15.75 4.05
CA ASN A 504 -16.95 15.12 4.44
C ASN A 504 -16.01 14.97 3.24
N GLN A 505 -14.70 15.02 3.49
CA GLN A 505 -13.70 14.65 2.49
C GLN A 505 -13.50 13.12 2.44
N GLY A 506 -12.98 12.60 1.33
CA GLY A 506 -12.68 11.18 1.13
C GLY A 506 -13.83 10.35 0.55
N ALA A 507 -13.59 9.03 0.37
CA ALA A 507 -14.46 8.07 -0.32
C ALA A 507 -15.93 8.08 0.15
N CYS A 508 -16.15 8.35 1.45
CA CYS A 508 -17.48 8.38 2.06
C CYS A 508 -18.20 9.73 1.92
N GLY A 509 -17.58 10.78 1.38
CA GLY A 509 -18.19 12.11 1.26
C GLY A 509 -19.48 12.11 0.42
N ASN A 510 -20.54 12.74 0.91
CA ASN A 510 -21.91 12.71 0.36
C ASN A 510 -22.46 11.28 0.21
N ARG A 511 -22.31 10.46 1.25
CA ARG A 511 -22.85 9.08 1.30
C ARG A 511 -23.46 8.78 2.66
N ILE A 512 -24.32 7.76 2.69
CA ILE A 512 -24.92 7.27 3.94
C ILE A 512 -23.89 6.66 4.91
N GLN A 513 -22.73 6.23 4.40
CA GLN A 513 -21.62 5.70 5.18
C GLN A 513 -20.76 6.79 5.82
N ALA A 514 -20.97 8.07 5.48
CA ALA A 514 -20.21 9.18 6.04
C ALA A 514 -20.33 9.23 7.58
N SER A 515 -19.19 9.44 8.24
CA SER A 515 -19.14 9.69 9.69
C SER A 515 -19.84 11.01 10.03
N ARG A 516 -20.55 11.05 11.15
CA ARG A 516 -21.32 12.24 11.56
C ARG A 516 -20.40 13.30 12.14
N THR A 517 -20.89 14.54 12.12
CA THR A 517 -20.26 15.67 12.79
C THR A 517 -19.93 15.35 14.26
N PRO A 518 -18.68 15.60 14.70
CA PRO A 518 -18.23 15.45 16.08
C PRO A 518 -19.14 16.12 17.12
N VAL A 519 -19.16 15.59 18.34
CA VAL A 519 -19.97 16.19 19.42
C VAL A 519 -19.29 17.47 19.94
N GLU A 520 -17.98 17.42 20.15
CA GLU A 520 -17.12 18.52 20.59
C GLU A 520 -16.93 19.59 19.53
N ARG A 521 -16.33 20.73 19.93
CA ARG A 521 -15.86 21.76 19.01
C ARG A 521 -14.46 21.40 18.54
N LEU A 522 -14.30 21.18 17.25
CA LEU A 522 -13.00 21.12 16.59
C LEU A 522 -12.74 22.46 15.89
N LEU A 523 -11.49 22.89 15.96
CA LEU A 523 -10.99 24.11 15.35
C LEU A 523 -9.68 23.76 14.64
N THR A 524 -9.54 24.12 13.37
CA THR A 524 -8.36 23.81 12.56
C THR A 524 -7.88 25.07 11.86
N LEU A 525 -6.63 25.46 12.07
CA LEU A 525 -6.01 26.61 11.44
C LEU A 525 -5.57 26.23 10.01
N LEU A 526 -6.01 27.02 9.03
CA LEU A 526 -5.72 26.81 7.61
C LEU A 526 -4.64 27.75 7.07
N GLU A 527 -4.49 28.92 7.69
CA GLU A 527 -3.52 29.95 7.31
C GLU A 527 -3.25 30.86 8.53
N PRO A 528 -1.99 31.16 8.89
CA PRO A 528 -0.75 30.70 8.25
C PRO A 528 -0.46 29.21 8.50
N LEU A 529 0.20 28.58 7.54
CA LEU A 529 0.84 27.27 7.73
C LEU A 529 2.31 27.42 8.10
N GLY A 530 2.88 26.40 8.73
CA GLY A 530 4.32 26.35 8.99
C GLY A 530 5.14 26.46 7.70
N GLY A 531 6.22 27.25 7.73
CA GLY A 531 7.11 27.50 6.60
C GLY A 531 6.64 28.58 5.62
N GLU A 532 5.45 29.18 5.81
CA GLU A 532 5.02 30.30 4.97
C GLU A 532 5.86 31.58 5.20
N SER A 533 5.92 32.46 4.20
CA SER A 533 6.60 33.76 4.30
C SER A 533 5.70 34.90 3.86
N TRP A 534 5.48 35.85 4.77
CA TRP A 534 4.62 37.02 4.60
C TRP A 534 5.45 38.29 4.66
N VAL A 535 5.92 38.74 3.50
CA VAL A 535 6.82 39.90 3.38
C VAL A 535 6.21 41.20 3.92
N SER A 536 5.01 41.56 3.48
CA SER A 536 4.29 42.76 3.92
C SER A 536 2.82 42.67 3.50
N GLY A 537 2.01 43.61 3.98
CA GLY A 537 0.62 43.82 3.55
C GLY A 537 -0.45 43.13 4.40
N ALA A 538 -1.70 43.28 3.96
CA ALA A 538 -2.84 42.61 4.55
C ALA A 538 -2.84 41.12 4.20
N ARG A 539 -2.89 40.28 5.24
CA ARG A 539 -3.00 38.82 5.18
C ARG A 539 -4.31 38.38 5.81
N ALA A 540 -4.70 37.13 5.60
CA ALA A 540 -5.87 36.54 6.21
C ALA A 540 -5.46 35.36 7.07
N ILE A 541 -5.78 35.42 8.35
CA ILE A 541 -5.80 34.21 9.17
C ILE A 541 -7.07 33.46 8.80
N ARG A 542 -6.99 32.17 8.46
CA ARG A 542 -8.15 31.34 8.09
C ARG A 542 -8.23 30.11 8.97
N TRP A 543 -9.44 29.67 9.27
CA TRP A 543 -9.68 28.46 10.06
C TRP A 543 -10.93 27.74 9.60
N ASN A 544 -10.98 26.44 9.86
CA ASN A 544 -12.18 25.62 9.82
C ASN A 544 -12.73 25.39 11.23
N ARG A 545 -14.04 25.22 11.34
CA ARG A 545 -14.73 24.85 12.57
C ARG A 545 -15.70 23.70 12.29
N THR A 546 -15.60 22.65 13.07
CA THR A 546 -16.40 21.44 12.93
C THR A 546 -16.96 21.07 14.30
N GLY A 547 -18.19 20.53 14.37
CA GLY A 547 -18.76 20.05 15.64
C GLY A 547 -20.18 20.53 15.95
N GLN A 548 -20.95 19.68 16.61
CA GLN A 548 -22.35 19.93 17.00
C GLN A 548 -22.48 21.03 18.07
N SER A 549 -21.42 21.27 18.83
CA SER A 549 -21.40 22.26 19.91
C SER A 549 -21.22 23.71 19.42
N TRP A 550 -21.01 23.94 18.13
CA TRP A 550 -21.01 25.29 17.54
C TRP A 550 -22.45 25.80 17.35
N THR A 551 -22.76 26.95 17.95
CA THR A 551 -24.08 27.58 17.86
C THR A 551 -24.11 28.81 16.94
N GLY A 552 -22.93 29.25 16.48
CA GLY A 552 -22.75 30.36 15.55
C GLY A 552 -22.58 31.73 16.23
N VAL A 553 -22.52 31.77 17.56
CA VAL A 553 -22.29 33.00 18.35
C VAL A 553 -20.93 33.01 19.04
N GLU A 554 -20.18 31.92 18.96
CA GLU A 554 -18.87 31.76 19.58
C GLU A 554 -17.83 32.71 19.01
N THR A 555 -16.83 33.02 19.83
CA THR A 555 -15.74 33.93 19.51
C THR A 555 -14.37 33.28 19.75
N LEU A 556 -13.37 33.73 19.01
CA LEU A 556 -12.01 33.25 19.09
C LEU A 556 -11.09 34.34 19.64
N THR A 557 -10.17 33.92 20.50
CA THR A 557 -8.94 34.64 20.81
C THR A 557 -7.87 34.22 19.80
N LEU A 558 -7.28 35.21 19.11
CA LEU A 558 -6.15 35.08 18.22
C LEU A 558 -4.91 35.67 18.88
N GLU A 559 -3.85 34.89 18.95
CA GLU A 559 -2.56 35.29 19.51
C GLU A 559 -1.44 34.96 18.53
N TYR A 560 -0.39 35.77 18.53
CA TYR A 560 0.84 35.45 17.81
C TYR A 560 2.04 35.47 18.75
N SER A 561 3.02 34.65 18.44
CA SER A 561 4.34 34.62 19.07
C SER A 561 5.38 35.11 18.07
N THR A 562 6.49 35.66 18.56
CA THR A 562 7.69 36.02 17.77
C THR A 562 8.92 35.23 18.20
N ASP A 563 8.74 34.23 19.07
CA ASP A 563 9.79 33.52 19.78
C ASP A 563 9.49 32.01 19.87
N ASN A 564 8.94 31.42 18.79
CA ASN A 564 8.61 29.99 18.68
C ASN A 564 7.61 29.50 19.75
N GLY A 565 6.60 30.32 20.07
CA GLY A 565 5.52 29.96 21.00
C GLY A 565 5.88 30.10 22.48
N ASN A 566 7.06 30.62 22.83
CA ASN A 566 7.48 30.84 24.21
C ASN A 566 6.66 31.96 24.89
N THR A 567 6.38 33.04 24.15
CA THR A 567 5.50 34.13 24.59
C THR A 567 4.44 34.44 23.55
N TRP A 568 3.24 34.79 24.01
CA TRP A 568 2.08 35.03 23.18
C TRP A 568 1.58 36.46 23.36
N THR A 569 1.39 37.15 22.24
CA THR A 569 0.85 38.50 22.14
C THR A 569 -0.57 38.43 21.58
N LEU A 570 -1.52 39.04 22.29
CA LEU A 570 -2.91 39.12 21.83
C LEU A 570 -3.01 39.96 20.55
N LEU A 571 -3.55 39.36 19.49
CA LEU A 571 -3.91 40.05 18.24
C LEU A 571 -5.36 40.55 18.30
N GLU A 572 -6.29 39.65 18.60
CA GLU A 572 -7.72 39.94 18.70
C GLU A 572 -8.34 38.98 19.73
N GLY A 573 -9.22 39.48 20.60
CA GLY A 573 -9.79 38.68 21.69
C GLY A 573 -11.21 38.20 21.45
N ASN A 574 -11.91 38.72 20.43
CA ASN A 574 -13.33 38.42 20.19
C ASN A 574 -13.64 38.28 18.69
N ALA A 575 -12.78 37.64 17.92
CA ALA A 575 -13.05 37.40 16.50
C ALA A 575 -14.24 36.45 16.36
N PRO A 576 -15.25 36.73 15.52
CA PRO A 576 -16.38 35.82 15.35
C PRO A 576 -15.92 34.48 14.76
N ALA A 577 -16.11 33.36 15.46
CA ALA A 577 -15.68 32.05 14.98
C ALA A 577 -16.35 31.70 13.64
N ALA A 578 -17.60 32.12 13.44
CA ALA A 578 -18.36 31.94 12.22
C ALA A 578 -17.85 32.70 10.99
N ALA A 579 -16.93 33.66 11.16
CA ALA A 579 -16.33 34.39 10.06
C ALA A 579 -15.33 33.53 9.25
N ASN A 580 -14.81 32.45 9.83
CA ASN A 580 -13.80 31.53 9.27
C ASN A 580 -12.50 32.23 8.79
N SER A 581 -12.37 33.53 9.04
CA SER A 581 -11.24 34.35 8.63
C SER A 581 -11.14 35.63 9.45
N PHE A 582 -9.92 36.12 9.61
CA PHE A 582 -9.61 37.41 10.22
C PHE A 582 -8.52 38.14 9.42
N PRO A 583 -8.75 39.40 8.99
CA PRO A 583 -7.73 40.17 8.30
C PRO A 583 -6.65 40.65 9.27
N TRP A 584 -5.38 40.42 8.94
CA TRP A 584 -4.24 40.85 9.73
C TRP A 584 -3.24 41.59 8.86
N ASP A 585 -2.99 42.87 9.15
CA ASP A 585 -1.96 43.65 8.49
C ASP A 585 -0.61 43.44 9.17
N VAL A 586 0.34 42.85 8.43
CA VAL A 586 1.67 42.54 8.94
C VAL A 586 2.71 43.61 8.61
N SER A 587 2.33 44.69 7.92
CA SER A 587 3.25 45.72 7.39
C SER A 587 3.99 46.55 8.45
N GLY A 588 3.67 46.39 9.73
CA GLY A 588 4.30 47.10 10.85
C GLY A 588 4.87 46.19 11.94
N LEU A 589 4.94 44.89 11.67
CA LEU A 589 5.50 43.92 12.60
C LEU A 589 7.00 43.74 12.35
N PRO A 590 7.81 43.46 13.40
CA PRO A 590 9.23 43.15 13.24
C PRO A 590 9.47 41.97 12.29
N ALA A 591 10.54 42.01 11.50
CA ALA A 591 10.92 40.88 10.68
C ALA A 591 11.41 39.71 11.56
N SER A 592 10.91 38.50 11.34
CA SER A 592 11.37 37.28 12.01
C SER A 592 10.84 36.03 11.33
N PHE A 593 11.58 34.92 11.39
CA PHE A 593 11.15 33.58 10.95
C PHE A 593 10.51 32.74 12.07
N ARG A 594 10.39 33.32 13.28
CA ARG A 594 9.94 32.66 14.51
C ARG A 594 8.47 32.95 14.83
N TYR A 595 7.70 33.43 13.87
CA TYR A 595 6.30 33.71 14.11
C TYR A 595 5.50 32.42 14.22
N SER A 596 4.60 32.35 15.20
CA SER A 596 3.60 31.29 15.31
C SER A 596 2.26 31.92 15.66
N LEU A 597 1.16 31.35 15.20
CA LEU A 597 -0.19 31.81 15.49
C LEU A 597 -0.95 30.75 16.28
N ARG A 598 -1.74 31.17 17.27
CA ARG A 598 -2.67 30.31 18.01
C ARG A 598 -4.07 30.90 17.96
N ILE A 599 -5.05 30.04 17.74
CA ILE A 599 -6.47 30.35 17.85
C ILE A 599 -7.09 29.53 18.97
N THR A 600 -7.94 30.14 19.80
CA THR A 600 -8.60 29.47 20.93
C THR A 600 -10.06 29.92 21.00
N CYS A 601 -10.99 28.99 21.12
CA CYS A 601 -12.39 29.31 21.35
C CYS A 601 -12.61 29.84 22.78
N ASN A 602 -13.25 31.00 22.89
CA ASN A 602 -13.49 31.66 24.18
C ASN A 602 -14.53 30.91 25.03
N GLU A 603 -15.47 30.22 24.39
CA GLU A 603 -16.53 29.45 25.04
C GLU A 603 -16.10 28.02 25.38
N ASP A 604 -14.98 27.55 24.84
CA ASP A 604 -14.38 26.25 25.12
C ASP A 604 -12.90 26.24 24.75
N THR A 605 -12.04 26.43 25.75
CA THR A 605 -10.60 26.55 25.55
C THR A 605 -9.93 25.24 25.12
N SER A 606 -10.64 24.11 25.15
CA SER A 606 -10.12 22.86 24.59
C SER A 606 -10.15 22.86 23.06
N ALA A 607 -11.02 23.67 22.45
CA ALA A 607 -11.02 23.93 21.01
C ALA A 607 -9.98 25.02 20.68
N THR A 608 -8.75 24.58 20.44
CA THR A 608 -7.61 25.42 20.10
C THR A 608 -6.76 24.76 19.03
N ASP A 609 -6.10 25.57 18.21
CA ASP A 609 -5.11 25.10 17.25
C ASP A 609 -3.99 26.13 17.09
N SER A 610 -2.81 25.69 16.66
CA SER A 610 -1.63 26.53 16.46
C SER A 610 -0.88 26.20 15.17
N SER A 611 -0.37 27.23 14.49
CA SER A 611 0.48 27.03 13.32
C SER A 611 1.86 26.50 13.71
N GLY A 612 2.55 25.87 12.75
CA GLY A 612 4.01 25.81 12.76
C GLY A 612 4.65 27.21 12.67
N THR A 613 5.97 27.30 12.72
CA THR A 613 6.68 28.58 12.57
C THR A 613 6.60 29.09 11.13
N PHE A 614 6.34 30.38 10.95
CA PHE A 614 6.32 31.07 9.66
C PHE A 614 7.07 32.41 9.76
N GLN A 615 7.31 33.05 8.62
CA GLN A 615 8.07 34.29 8.51
C GLN A 615 7.16 35.49 8.27
N ILE A 616 7.48 36.61 8.94
CA ILE A 616 6.99 37.95 8.60
C ILE A 616 8.19 38.84 8.30
N GLY A 617 8.08 39.71 7.29
CA GLY A 617 9.12 40.67 6.90
C GLY A 617 10.22 40.07 6.01
N GLU A 618 10.96 40.94 5.30
CA GLU A 618 12.19 40.54 4.60
C GLU A 618 13.29 40.28 5.65
N PRO A 619 14.21 39.31 5.42
CA PRO A 619 15.37 39.15 6.29
C PRO A 619 16.15 40.47 6.32
N GLU A 620 16.44 41.01 7.51
CA GLU A 620 17.32 42.17 7.63
C GLU A 620 18.69 41.77 7.07
N GLY A 621 19.08 42.37 5.94
CA GLY A 621 20.43 42.26 5.41
C GLY A 621 21.41 42.83 6.43
N GLU A 622 22.44 42.06 6.75
CA GLU A 622 23.50 42.49 7.65
C GLU A 622 24.18 43.74 7.08
N GLU A 623 24.25 44.78 7.92
CA GLU A 623 24.81 46.08 7.59
C GLU A 623 26.28 45.94 7.14
N GLU A 624 26.53 46.37 5.91
CA GLU A 624 27.85 46.64 5.33
C GLU A 624 28.64 47.62 6.22
N GLY A 625 29.67 47.11 6.89
CA GLY A 625 30.73 47.92 7.48
C GLY A 625 31.83 48.18 6.46
N GLU A 626 31.85 49.38 5.88
CA GLU A 626 32.84 49.85 4.90
C GLU A 626 34.30 49.64 5.34
N GLY A 627 35.09 49.02 4.46
CA GLY A 627 36.54 48.90 4.52
C GLY A 627 37.14 48.77 3.12
N GLU A 628 37.27 49.91 2.45
CA GLU A 628 37.90 50.26 1.15
C GLU A 628 38.72 49.19 0.39
N GLY A 629 38.40 49.02 -0.91
CA GLY A 629 39.25 48.33 -1.90
C GLY A 629 38.62 48.20 -3.29
N GLU A 630 38.46 49.36 -3.95
CA GLU A 630 38.37 49.66 -5.40
C GLU A 630 38.59 48.53 -6.43
N GLY A 631 37.66 48.40 -7.39
CA GLY A 631 37.88 47.66 -8.63
C GLY A 631 36.67 47.68 -9.58
N GLU A 632 36.45 48.80 -10.28
CA GLU A 632 35.51 48.88 -11.41
C GLU A 632 35.98 48.01 -12.59
N GLY A 633 35.07 47.26 -13.21
CA GLY A 633 35.33 46.53 -14.45
C GLY A 633 34.06 46.00 -15.11
N GLU A 634 33.50 46.80 -16.02
CA GLU A 634 32.37 46.48 -16.90
C GLU A 634 32.66 45.30 -17.85
N GLY A 635 31.62 44.59 -18.31
CA GLY A 635 31.61 44.08 -19.68
C GLY A 635 30.98 42.70 -19.93
N GLU A 636 29.93 42.74 -20.76
CA GLU A 636 29.17 41.67 -21.41
C GLU A 636 30.00 40.57 -22.11
N GLY A 637 29.44 39.35 -22.24
CA GLY A 637 29.92 38.34 -23.19
C GLY A 637 29.21 36.98 -23.08
N GLU A 638 28.48 36.63 -24.15
CA GLU A 638 27.79 35.36 -24.41
C GLU A 638 28.74 34.15 -24.56
N GLY A 639 28.22 32.93 -24.34
CA GLY A 639 28.88 31.68 -24.71
C GLY A 639 27.91 30.49 -24.76
N GLU A 640 27.46 30.15 -25.98
CA GLU A 640 26.74 28.92 -26.32
C GLU A 640 27.63 27.68 -26.16
N GLY A 641 27.01 26.54 -25.84
CA GLY A 641 27.61 25.22 -25.97
C GLY A 641 26.59 24.23 -26.50
N GLU A 642 26.43 24.18 -27.83
CA GLU A 642 25.87 23.01 -28.51
C GLU A 642 26.88 21.86 -28.44
N GLY A 643 26.40 20.66 -28.09
CA GLY A 643 27.11 19.40 -28.25
C GLY A 643 26.24 18.40 -28.97
N GLU A 644 26.15 18.50 -30.30
CA GLU A 644 25.80 17.35 -31.14
C GLU A 644 27.01 16.40 -31.18
N GLY A 645 26.79 15.16 -30.78
CA GLY A 645 27.71 14.05 -31.00
C GLY A 645 26.96 12.87 -31.62
N GLU A 646 26.84 12.85 -32.95
CA GLU A 646 26.64 11.61 -33.68
C GLU A 646 27.92 10.76 -33.59
N GLY A 647 27.76 9.50 -33.19
CA GLY A 647 28.81 8.49 -33.22
C GLY A 647 28.20 7.11 -33.45
N GLU A 648 28.06 6.72 -34.71
CA GLU A 648 27.93 5.31 -35.09
C GLU A 648 29.24 4.56 -34.73
N GLY A 649 29.09 3.38 -34.14
CA GLY A 649 30.19 2.46 -33.88
C GLY A 649 29.67 1.04 -33.68
N GLU A 650 29.61 0.26 -34.76
CA GLU A 650 29.48 -1.19 -34.72
C GLU A 650 30.70 -1.83 -34.04
N GLY A 651 30.46 -2.88 -33.26
CA GLY A 651 31.49 -3.75 -32.69
C GLY A 651 30.90 -5.08 -32.24
N GLU A 652 30.91 -6.06 -33.12
CA GLU A 652 30.69 -7.48 -32.80
C GLU A 652 31.80 -8.01 -31.90
N GLY A 653 31.42 -8.88 -30.96
CA GLY A 653 32.34 -9.68 -30.16
C GLY A 653 31.64 -10.94 -29.66
N GLU A 654 31.76 -12.02 -30.42
CA GLU A 654 31.39 -13.38 -30.03
C GLU A 654 32.27 -13.88 -28.88
N GLY A 655 31.67 -14.61 -27.94
CA GLY A 655 32.35 -15.38 -26.92
C GLY A 655 31.47 -16.56 -26.50
N GLU A 656 31.62 -17.69 -27.20
CA GLU A 656 31.11 -18.99 -26.78
C GLU A 656 31.83 -19.47 -25.51
N GLY A 657 31.07 -19.97 -24.54
CA GLY A 657 31.57 -20.69 -23.38
C GLY A 657 30.57 -21.78 -22.99
N GLU A 658 30.70 -22.95 -23.60
CA GLU A 658 30.06 -24.18 -23.11
C GLU A 658 30.70 -24.60 -21.78
N GLY A 659 29.87 -24.80 -20.76
CA GLY A 659 30.25 -25.45 -19.51
C GLY A 659 29.15 -26.41 -19.09
N GLU A 660 29.25 -27.67 -19.50
CA GLU A 660 28.50 -28.76 -18.89
C GLU A 660 29.07 -29.04 -17.49
N GLY A 661 28.20 -28.90 -16.47
CA GLY A 661 28.46 -29.37 -15.11
C GLY A 661 27.27 -30.18 -14.63
N GLU A 662 27.36 -31.51 -14.75
CA GLU A 662 26.49 -32.43 -14.03
C GLU A 662 26.87 -32.40 -12.53
N GLY A 663 25.95 -31.92 -11.70
CA GLY A 663 26.01 -32.03 -10.24
C GLY A 663 24.69 -32.59 -9.72
N GLU A 664 24.67 -33.89 -9.42
CA GLU A 664 23.62 -34.48 -8.58
C GLU A 664 23.83 -33.99 -7.14
N GLY A 665 22.92 -33.15 -6.67
CA GLY A 665 22.78 -32.76 -5.27
C GLY A 665 21.34 -32.95 -4.84
N GLU A 666 21.09 -33.98 -4.03
CA GLU A 666 19.85 -34.11 -3.28
C GLU A 666 19.85 -33.01 -2.19
N GLY A 667 19.11 -31.93 -2.43
CA GLY A 667 18.78 -30.92 -1.44
C GLY A 667 17.28 -31.02 -1.13
N GLU A 668 16.95 -31.33 0.11
CA GLU A 668 15.57 -31.36 0.61
C GLU A 668 14.98 -29.95 0.46
N GLY A 669 13.89 -29.85 -0.29
CA GLY A 669 13.18 -28.60 -0.50
C GLY A 669 12.55 -28.13 0.82
N GLU A 670 12.92 -26.94 1.25
CA GLU A 670 12.21 -26.20 2.29
C GLU A 670 10.78 -25.96 1.81
N GLY A 671 9.83 -26.61 2.47
CA GLY A 671 8.42 -26.53 2.14
C GLY A 671 7.84 -25.18 2.55
N GLU A 672 7.10 -24.56 1.62
CA GLU A 672 6.19 -23.44 1.89
C GLU A 672 5.28 -23.72 3.10
N LEU A 673 5.03 -22.69 3.91
CA LEU A 673 4.16 -22.72 5.10
C LEU A 673 2.72 -23.15 4.77
N ILE A 674 2.14 -23.93 5.68
CA ILE A 674 0.94 -24.76 5.53
C ILE A 674 -0.16 -24.30 6.52
N CYS A 675 -1.41 -24.12 6.08
CA CYS A 675 -2.50 -23.51 6.89
C CYS A 675 -3.78 -24.38 7.02
N PRO A 676 -4.26 -24.66 8.25
CA PRO A 676 -5.61 -25.19 8.49
C PRO A 676 -6.68 -24.08 8.66
N VAL A 677 -7.82 -24.20 7.98
CA VAL A 677 -9.00 -23.29 8.00
C VAL A 677 -10.20 -23.96 8.70
N ILE A 678 -10.92 -23.27 9.58
CA ILE A 678 -12.13 -23.83 10.23
C ILE A 678 -13.39 -23.22 9.59
N ASP A 679 -14.08 -24.01 8.76
CA ASP A 679 -15.19 -23.50 7.94
C ASP A 679 -16.54 -23.38 8.69
N ALA A 680 -16.82 -24.17 9.74
CA ALA A 680 -18.07 -24.07 10.53
C ALA A 680 -18.15 -24.98 11.79
N ILE A 681 -18.94 -24.56 12.79
CA ILE A 681 -19.56 -25.44 13.81
C ILE A 681 -20.99 -25.76 13.36
N ASP A 682 -21.31 -27.04 13.18
CA ASP A 682 -22.67 -27.43 12.78
C ASP A 682 -23.67 -27.21 13.94
N ALA A 683 -24.88 -26.75 13.59
CA ALA A 683 -25.98 -26.57 14.52
C ALA A 683 -26.75 -27.89 14.81
N GLN A 684 -26.15 -29.05 14.53
CA GLN A 684 -26.80 -30.37 14.53
C GLN A 684 -25.94 -31.48 15.18
N GLY A 685 -25.10 -31.14 16.15
CA GLY A 685 -24.80 -32.00 17.28
C GLY A 685 -23.39 -32.61 17.33
N SER A 686 -22.59 -32.07 18.26
CA SER A 686 -21.44 -32.70 18.91
C SER A 686 -20.18 -32.99 18.07
N ALA A 687 -20.06 -32.50 16.83
CA ALA A 687 -18.83 -32.63 16.03
C ALA A 687 -18.34 -31.28 15.48
N LEU A 688 -17.03 -31.09 15.51
CA LEU A 688 -16.31 -29.98 14.88
C LEU A 688 -15.87 -30.38 13.46
N HIS A 689 -15.87 -29.41 12.55
CA HIS A 689 -15.49 -29.59 11.15
C HIS A 689 -14.55 -28.46 10.73
N GLY A 690 -13.63 -28.76 9.81
CA GLY A 690 -12.77 -27.78 9.18
C GLY A 690 -12.08 -28.35 7.95
N ARG A 691 -11.26 -27.53 7.30
CA ARG A 691 -10.46 -27.87 6.14
C ARG A 691 -9.01 -27.48 6.36
N VAL A 692 -8.08 -28.13 5.70
CA VAL A 692 -6.68 -27.75 5.72
C VAL A 692 -6.16 -27.70 4.30
N GLU A 693 -5.33 -26.70 4.03
CA GLU A 693 -4.66 -26.54 2.75
C GLU A 693 -3.19 -26.93 2.91
N ASN A 694 -2.64 -27.57 1.89
CA ASN A 694 -1.23 -27.99 1.82
C ASN A 694 -0.76 -28.99 2.89
N ILE A 695 -1.65 -29.70 3.60
CA ILE A 695 -1.29 -30.82 4.50
C ILE A 695 -1.48 -32.16 3.78
N PRO A 696 -0.44 -33.03 3.66
CA PRO A 696 -0.57 -34.37 3.11
C PRO A 696 -1.42 -35.28 4.01
N PRO A 697 -2.66 -35.65 3.62
CA PRO A 697 -3.58 -36.37 4.51
C PRO A 697 -3.15 -37.82 4.81
N SER A 698 -2.16 -38.33 4.07
CA SER A 698 -1.54 -39.64 4.26
C SER A 698 -0.43 -39.67 5.32
N GLU A 699 0.06 -38.50 5.76
CA GLU A 699 1.22 -38.37 6.63
C GLU A 699 0.90 -37.62 7.93
N TYR A 700 -0.11 -36.74 7.90
CA TYR A 700 -0.49 -35.89 9.03
C TYR A 700 -1.98 -36.03 9.39
N GLY A 701 -2.31 -35.71 10.64
CA GLY A 701 -3.68 -35.50 11.11
C GLY A 701 -3.72 -34.41 12.19
N LEU A 702 -4.88 -34.14 12.81
CA LEU A 702 -5.04 -32.98 13.70
C LEU A 702 -5.27 -33.32 15.17
N LEU A 703 -4.64 -32.54 16.05
CA LEU A 703 -4.95 -32.42 17.48
C LEU A 703 -5.79 -31.16 17.75
N LEU A 704 -6.77 -31.28 18.64
CA LEU A 704 -7.75 -30.21 18.90
C LEU A 704 -7.88 -29.92 20.40
N TRP A 705 -8.05 -28.65 20.75
CA TRP A 705 -8.34 -28.13 22.09
C TRP A 705 -9.57 -27.23 22.07
N VAL A 706 -10.29 -27.17 23.20
CA VAL A 706 -11.50 -26.35 23.36
C VAL A 706 -11.35 -25.47 24.60
N HIS A 707 -11.57 -24.17 24.46
CA HIS A 707 -11.58 -23.21 25.57
C HIS A 707 -12.99 -23.10 26.16
N VAL A 708 -13.09 -23.10 27.48
CA VAL A 708 -14.35 -23.03 28.24
C VAL A 708 -14.09 -22.27 29.55
N ASP A 709 -14.81 -21.17 29.78
CA ASP A 709 -14.76 -20.37 31.01
C ASP A 709 -13.33 -19.99 31.45
N GLY A 710 -12.48 -19.58 30.52
CA GLY A 710 -11.08 -19.19 30.79
C GLY A 710 -10.10 -20.35 30.93
N VAL A 711 -10.48 -21.58 30.53
CA VAL A 711 -9.63 -22.78 30.64
C VAL A 711 -9.64 -23.59 29.35
N TRP A 712 -8.45 -23.91 28.83
CA TRP A 712 -8.26 -24.81 27.68
C TRP A 712 -8.35 -26.29 28.10
N TRP A 713 -9.22 -27.04 27.42
CA TRP A 713 -9.42 -28.47 27.58
C TRP A 713 -8.89 -29.22 26.34
N GLY A 714 -7.90 -30.09 26.56
CA GLY A 714 -7.27 -30.90 25.51
C GLY A 714 -7.78 -32.36 25.44
N PRO A 715 -7.25 -33.16 24.51
CA PRO A 715 -7.63 -34.56 24.35
C PRO A 715 -7.35 -35.38 25.62
N LYS A 716 -8.35 -36.18 26.08
CA LYS A 716 -8.17 -37.06 27.25
C LYS A 716 -7.23 -38.24 26.92
N PRO A 717 -6.38 -38.70 27.86
CA PRO A 717 -5.35 -39.73 27.64
C PRO A 717 -5.83 -41.09 27.08
N ASN A 718 -7.13 -41.37 27.12
CA ASN A 718 -7.73 -42.65 26.72
C ASN A 718 -8.71 -42.52 25.53
N LEU A 719 -8.79 -41.34 24.90
CA LEU A 719 -9.68 -41.04 23.75
C LEU A 719 -8.95 -40.33 22.61
N SER A 720 -7.64 -40.09 22.72
CA SER A 720 -6.83 -39.37 21.73
C SER A 720 -6.54 -40.24 20.50
N THR A 721 -7.44 -40.20 19.51
CA THR A 721 -7.10 -40.49 18.12
C THR A 721 -6.79 -39.18 17.42
N ILE A 722 -5.63 -39.08 16.78
CA ILE A 722 -5.30 -38.01 15.84
C ILE A 722 -6.47 -37.91 14.82
N THR A 723 -7.03 -36.72 14.64
CA THR A 723 -8.18 -36.52 13.76
C THR A 723 -7.72 -36.72 12.32
N PRO A 724 -8.26 -37.70 11.57
CA PRO A 724 -7.83 -37.94 10.20
C PRO A 724 -8.30 -36.80 9.29
N ILE A 725 -7.41 -36.39 8.40
CA ILE A 725 -7.70 -35.47 7.30
C ILE A 725 -8.03 -36.33 6.08
N ASN A 726 -9.03 -35.94 5.28
CA ASN A 726 -9.36 -36.66 4.05
C ASN A 726 -8.52 -36.13 2.85
N PRO A 727 -8.49 -36.83 1.70
CA PRO A 727 -7.71 -36.41 0.53
C PRO A 727 -8.06 -35.02 -0.05
N ALA A 728 -9.19 -34.43 0.34
CA ALA A 728 -9.61 -33.08 -0.07
C ALA A 728 -9.25 -32.00 0.97
N GLY A 729 -8.54 -32.37 2.04
CA GLY A 729 -8.16 -31.49 3.15
C GLY A 729 -9.20 -31.36 4.26
N ASN A 730 -10.36 -32.02 4.17
CA ASN A 730 -11.42 -31.85 5.17
C ASN A 730 -11.23 -32.79 6.36
N TRP A 731 -11.58 -32.33 7.57
CA TRP A 731 -11.53 -33.11 8.79
C TRP A 731 -12.81 -32.95 9.62
N SER A 732 -13.08 -33.93 10.48
CA SER A 732 -14.20 -33.89 11.41
C SER A 732 -13.89 -34.66 12.69
N GLN A 733 -14.15 -34.05 13.84
CA GLN A 733 -13.93 -34.68 15.14
C GLN A 733 -15.13 -34.52 16.06
N LYS A 734 -15.59 -35.63 16.64
CA LYS A 734 -16.66 -35.62 17.63
C LYS A 734 -16.12 -35.19 19.00
N VAL A 735 -16.71 -34.15 19.57
CA VAL A 735 -16.37 -33.63 20.91
C VAL A 735 -17.35 -34.22 21.92
N LEU A 736 -16.86 -35.05 22.83
CA LEU A 736 -17.65 -35.63 23.92
C LEU A 736 -17.68 -34.66 25.11
N VAL A 737 -18.67 -33.77 25.14
CA VAL A 737 -18.92 -32.92 26.31
C VAL A 737 -19.80 -33.71 27.29
N GLU A 738 -19.20 -34.24 28.35
CA GLU A 738 -19.97 -34.85 29.43
C GLU A 738 -20.56 -33.73 30.31
N SER A 739 -21.88 -33.54 30.21
CA SER A 739 -22.76 -32.65 31.01
C SER A 739 -23.08 -31.27 30.42
N THR A 740 -24.27 -30.79 30.81
CA THR A 740 -25.07 -29.71 30.19
C THR A 740 -24.69 -28.29 30.58
N ASP A 741 -23.54 -28.07 31.22
CA ASP A 741 -23.15 -26.77 31.81
C ASP A 741 -21.78 -26.27 31.33
N PHE A 742 -21.45 -26.41 30.04
CA PHE A 742 -20.22 -25.86 29.45
C PHE A 742 -20.53 -25.10 28.17
N ASN A 743 -20.32 -23.77 28.18
CA ASN A 743 -20.27 -22.95 26.96
C ASN A 743 -18.81 -22.84 26.54
N ALA A 744 -18.40 -23.60 25.53
CA ALA A 744 -17.12 -23.33 24.88
C ALA A 744 -17.16 -21.94 24.26
N ASP A 745 -16.02 -21.25 24.23
CA ASP A 745 -15.88 -19.88 23.73
C ASP A 745 -14.72 -19.70 22.73
N ALA A 746 -13.77 -20.65 22.65
CA ALA A 746 -12.74 -20.73 21.59
C ALA A 746 -12.29 -22.18 21.29
N ILE A 747 -11.60 -22.39 20.16
CA ILE A 747 -11.05 -23.70 19.71
C ILE A 747 -9.63 -23.50 19.17
N GLY A 748 -8.73 -24.46 19.44
CA GLY A 748 -7.38 -24.52 18.88
C GLY A 748 -7.15 -25.83 18.13
N ALA A 749 -6.41 -25.79 17.02
CA ALA A 749 -6.10 -26.95 16.18
C ALA A 749 -4.64 -26.95 15.71
N VAL A 750 -4.00 -28.11 15.69
CA VAL A 750 -2.60 -28.29 15.25
C VAL A 750 -2.45 -29.55 14.42
N ALA A 751 -1.69 -29.48 13.33
CA ALA A 751 -1.32 -30.63 12.51
C ALA A 751 -0.12 -31.39 13.11
N VAL A 752 -0.23 -32.72 13.19
CA VAL A 752 0.80 -33.60 13.72
C VAL A 752 0.98 -34.83 12.83
N PRO A 753 2.22 -35.36 12.70
CA PRO A 753 2.47 -36.62 12.00
C PRO A 753 1.61 -37.76 12.58
N LEU A 754 1.10 -38.64 11.71
CA LEU A 754 0.25 -39.77 12.10
C LEU A 754 0.95 -40.78 13.02
N ASP A 755 2.29 -40.73 13.11
CA ASP A 755 3.14 -41.58 13.95
C ASP A 755 3.67 -40.88 15.23
N ALA A 756 3.26 -39.63 15.50
CA ALA A 756 3.71 -38.86 16.65
C ALA A 756 3.42 -39.55 18.00
N ALA A 757 4.46 -39.72 18.83
CA ALA A 757 4.34 -40.24 20.19
C ALA A 757 3.90 -39.13 21.16
N LEU A 758 2.62 -39.11 21.54
CA LEU A 758 2.06 -38.08 22.42
C LEU A 758 2.36 -38.40 23.90
N GLU A 759 3.30 -37.67 24.52
CA GLU A 759 3.55 -37.71 25.97
C GLU A 759 2.78 -36.64 26.76
N THR A 760 2.63 -36.85 28.06
CA THR A 760 1.57 -36.33 28.95
C THR A 760 1.60 -34.84 29.33
N SER A 761 2.32 -33.96 28.59
CA SER A 761 2.53 -32.57 29.04
C SER A 761 2.59 -31.48 27.95
N CYS A 762 2.03 -31.68 26.77
CA CYS A 762 1.97 -30.65 25.73
C CYS A 762 0.88 -29.59 26.03
N TRP A 763 1.28 -28.38 26.44
CA TRP A 763 0.43 -27.18 26.62
C TRP A 763 0.71 -26.08 25.59
N PRO A 764 -0.28 -25.54 24.87
CA PRO A 764 -0.04 -24.55 23.82
C PRO A 764 0.69 -23.32 24.35
N VAL A 765 1.80 -22.97 23.70
CA VAL A 765 2.53 -21.73 23.93
C VAL A 765 1.94 -20.71 22.96
N SER A 766 1.27 -19.70 23.50
CA SER A 766 0.39 -18.74 22.81
C SER A 766 -0.92 -19.34 22.27
N CYS A 767 -2.03 -19.02 22.95
CA CYS A 767 -3.36 -19.02 22.34
C CYS A 767 -3.92 -17.60 22.56
N GLN A 768 -4.14 -16.83 21.49
CA GLN A 768 -5.13 -15.76 21.54
C GLN A 768 -6.52 -16.40 21.55
N GLU A 769 -7.42 -15.87 22.37
CA GLU A 769 -8.83 -16.30 22.42
C GLU A 769 -9.49 -16.00 21.06
N ILE A 770 -10.12 -17.00 20.43
CA ILE A 770 -10.94 -16.83 19.22
C ILE A 770 -12.42 -16.91 19.64
N PRO A 771 -13.15 -15.79 19.76
CA PRO A 771 -14.56 -15.81 20.14
C PRO A 771 -15.41 -16.55 19.08
N LEU A 772 -16.27 -17.47 19.50
CA LEU A 772 -17.18 -18.26 18.64
C LEU A 772 -18.18 -17.47 17.76
N GLN A 773 -18.09 -16.13 17.71
CA GLN A 773 -18.99 -15.27 16.95
C GLN A 773 -18.39 -14.79 15.62
N ASP A 774 -17.11 -15.02 15.38
CA ASP A 774 -16.42 -14.69 14.12
C ASP A 774 -16.39 -15.90 13.18
N ARG A 775 -16.90 -15.72 11.97
CA ARG A 775 -17.00 -16.79 10.96
C ARG A 775 -15.86 -16.83 9.94
N GLU A 776 -14.89 -15.90 9.99
CA GLU A 776 -13.84 -15.81 8.95
C GLU A 776 -12.43 -15.42 9.44
N LEU A 777 -12.02 -15.79 10.66
CA LEU A 777 -10.63 -15.60 11.07
C LEU A 777 -10.12 -16.78 11.91
N ALA A 778 -9.30 -17.62 11.28
CA ALA A 778 -8.36 -18.49 11.99
C ALA A 778 -6.99 -18.36 11.29
N ARG A 779 -6.07 -17.59 11.88
CA ARG A 779 -4.64 -17.65 11.57
C ARG A 779 -3.94 -18.43 12.69
N THR A 780 -3.06 -19.33 12.29
CA THR A 780 -2.54 -20.53 12.97
C THR A 780 -1.79 -20.29 14.29
N ILE A 781 -1.96 -21.22 15.24
CA ILE A 781 -1.02 -21.50 16.34
C ILE A 781 -0.07 -22.59 15.85
N VAL A 782 1.21 -22.26 15.69
CA VAL A 782 2.26 -23.23 15.36
C VAL A 782 2.73 -23.90 16.64
N TYR A 783 2.72 -25.23 16.67
CA TYR A 783 3.38 -25.99 17.72
C TYR A 783 4.63 -26.64 17.15
N ARG A 784 5.81 -26.27 17.69
CA ARG A 784 7.03 -27.06 17.52
C ARG A 784 6.85 -28.43 18.17
N ALA A 785 7.29 -29.49 17.50
CA ALA A 785 7.44 -30.79 18.14
C ALA A 785 8.28 -30.63 19.41
N ALA A 786 7.96 -31.40 20.46
CA ALA A 786 8.63 -31.37 21.76
C ALA A 786 10.14 -31.77 21.74
N GLY A 787 10.75 -31.82 20.56
CA GLY A 787 12.20 -31.91 20.35
C GLY A 787 12.90 -30.56 20.18
N ASP A 788 12.19 -29.46 19.86
CA ASP A 788 12.79 -28.17 19.49
C ASP A 788 12.41 -27.01 20.42
N CYS A 789 12.06 -27.32 21.67
CA CYS A 789 12.32 -26.35 22.74
C CYS A 789 13.84 -26.19 22.82
N VAL A 790 14.34 -24.95 22.81
CA VAL A 790 15.76 -24.64 23.07
C VAL A 790 16.16 -25.44 24.30
N GLY A 791 16.87 -26.54 24.11
CA GLY A 791 17.41 -27.31 25.20
C GLY A 791 18.31 -26.36 25.99
N ALA A 792 18.49 -26.63 27.28
CA ALA A 792 19.50 -25.93 28.07
C ALA A 792 20.91 -25.93 27.41
N ASP A 793 21.11 -26.77 26.39
CA ASP A 793 22.32 -26.91 25.59
C ASP A 793 22.59 -25.74 24.61
N THR A 794 21.59 -24.98 24.13
CA THR A 794 21.83 -23.88 23.14
C THR A 794 22.38 -22.61 23.80
N LEU A 795 22.18 -22.43 25.11
CA LEU A 795 22.76 -21.35 25.92
C LEU A 795 23.86 -21.87 26.87
N ALA A 796 24.28 -23.12 26.72
CA ALA A 796 25.48 -23.66 27.37
C ALA A 796 26.73 -23.11 26.65
N LEU A 797 26.94 -21.80 26.78
CA LEU A 797 28.03 -21.08 26.14
C LEU A 797 29.33 -21.45 26.87
N SER A 798 30.22 -22.14 26.15
CA SER A 798 31.53 -22.56 26.67
C SER A 798 32.64 -21.53 26.37
N PHE A 799 32.24 -20.35 25.92
CA PHE A 799 33.10 -19.31 25.37
C PHE A 799 32.51 -17.92 25.65
N PRO A 800 33.32 -16.85 25.66
CA PRO A 800 32.87 -15.50 25.97
C PRO A 800 32.09 -14.85 24.83
N LEU A 801 31.09 -14.03 25.19
CA LEU A 801 30.24 -13.24 24.27
C LEU A 801 30.45 -11.75 24.52
N VAL A 802 30.47 -10.93 23.47
CA VAL A 802 30.65 -9.47 23.61
C VAL A 802 29.50 -8.69 22.97
N MET A 803 29.07 -7.60 23.61
CA MET A 803 28.19 -6.62 22.99
C MET A 803 29.04 -5.80 22.02
N TYR A 804 28.82 -6.01 20.74
CA TYR A 804 29.59 -5.42 19.66
C TYR A 804 28.85 -4.20 19.11
N GLN A 805 29.33 -3.04 19.50
CA GLN A 805 29.10 -1.79 18.81
C GLN A 805 30.42 -1.38 18.14
N PRO A 806 30.47 -1.13 16.81
CA PRO A 806 31.71 -0.81 16.11
C PRO A 806 32.36 0.48 16.62
N ASN A 807 33.69 0.52 16.65
CA ASN A 807 34.46 1.61 17.27
C ASN A 807 34.33 2.98 16.57
N TYR A 808 34.00 3.00 15.28
CA TYR A 808 33.78 4.22 14.49
C TYR A 808 32.30 4.62 14.37
N SER A 809 31.39 3.88 14.98
CA SER A 809 29.96 4.17 14.86
C SER A 809 29.55 5.37 15.71
N ASP A 810 28.68 6.22 15.15
CA ASP A 810 27.88 7.21 15.88
C ASP A 810 26.46 7.19 15.28
N PRO A 811 25.64 6.21 15.69
CA PRO A 811 24.29 6.04 15.14
C PRO A 811 23.39 7.27 15.36
N GLY A 812 23.63 8.04 16.42
CA GLY A 812 22.86 9.27 16.71
C GLY A 812 23.04 10.36 15.66
N ASN A 813 24.17 10.36 14.97
CA ASN A 813 24.48 11.25 13.84
C ASN A 813 24.43 10.53 12.48
N GLY A 814 23.95 9.29 12.43
CA GLY A 814 23.87 8.50 11.20
C GLY A 814 25.23 8.04 10.66
N VAL A 815 26.27 7.99 11.51
CA VAL A 815 27.59 7.49 11.14
C VAL A 815 27.67 6.00 11.41
N TYR A 816 27.84 5.22 10.36
CA TYR A 816 27.97 3.76 10.41
C TYR A 816 29.30 3.34 9.79
N PRO A 817 29.96 2.29 10.32
CA PRO A 817 31.21 1.79 9.75
C PRO A 817 30.97 1.14 8.38
N ASP A 818 32.02 1.09 7.57
CA ASP A 818 32.02 0.29 6.35
C ASP A 818 32.31 -1.20 6.61
N GLU A 819 32.19 -2.03 5.56
CA GLU A 819 32.42 -3.48 5.64
C GLU A 819 33.86 -3.85 6.06
N SER A 820 34.86 -3.05 5.67
CA SER A 820 36.26 -3.30 6.00
C SER A 820 36.50 -3.08 7.49
N GLN A 821 35.98 -1.99 8.04
CA GLN A 821 36.03 -1.67 9.46
C GLN A 821 35.32 -2.74 10.29
N LEU A 822 34.15 -3.20 9.85
CA LEU A 822 33.43 -4.31 10.49
C LEU A 822 34.25 -5.60 10.48
N THR A 823 34.88 -5.93 9.35
CA THR A 823 35.70 -7.14 9.20
C THR A 823 36.95 -7.09 10.09
N GLU A 824 37.62 -5.94 10.18
CA GLU A 824 38.76 -5.72 11.06
C GLU A 824 38.37 -5.88 12.54
N ASN A 825 37.30 -5.21 12.96
CA ASN A 825 36.77 -5.31 14.32
C ASN A 825 36.40 -6.77 14.67
N LEU A 826 35.72 -7.48 13.78
CA LEU A 826 35.32 -8.88 13.99
C LEU A 826 36.53 -9.82 14.07
N SER A 827 37.52 -9.62 13.19
CA SER A 827 38.80 -10.36 13.22
C SER A 827 39.55 -10.14 14.55
N GLN A 828 39.58 -8.90 15.03
CA GLN A 828 40.21 -8.56 16.30
C GLN A 828 39.50 -9.26 17.48
N LEU A 829 38.16 -9.16 17.55
CA LEU A 829 37.36 -9.79 18.60
C LEU A 829 37.50 -11.32 18.58
N PHE A 830 37.51 -11.93 17.38
CA PHE A 830 37.74 -13.36 17.25
C PHE A 830 39.16 -13.75 17.71
N GLY A 831 40.17 -12.95 17.35
CA GLY A 831 41.55 -13.10 17.81
C GLY A 831 41.70 -12.97 19.34
N ALA A 832 40.87 -12.15 19.98
CA ALA A 832 40.81 -11.97 21.42
C ALA A 832 40.16 -13.14 22.18
N GLY A 833 39.56 -14.10 21.46
CA GLY A 833 38.96 -15.30 22.03
C GLY A 833 37.43 -15.27 22.13
N PHE A 834 36.77 -14.19 21.70
CA PHE A 834 35.32 -14.16 21.59
C PHE A 834 34.85 -15.14 20.52
N ARG A 835 33.80 -15.90 20.84
CA ARG A 835 33.17 -16.83 19.89
C ARG A 835 31.68 -16.59 19.76
N GLY A 836 31.12 -15.63 20.51
CA GLY A 836 29.82 -15.08 20.21
C GLY A 836 29.77 -13.56 20.37
N LEU A 837 28.77 -12.95 19.75
CA LEU A 837 28.51 -11.53 19.85
C LEU A 837 27.01 -11.23 19.81
N THR A 838 26.65 -10.07 20.35
CA THR A 838 25.34 -9.44 20.17
C THR A 838 25.52 -8.01 19.70
N PHE A 839 24.55 -7.44 18.99
CA PHE A 839 24.58 -6.05 18.51
C PHE A 839 23.15 -5.49 18.47
N TYR A 840 22.99 -4.17 18.32
CA TYR A 840 21.72 -3.49 18.63
C TYR A 840 20.69 -3.43 17.51
N ALA A 841 21.10 -3.32 16.24
CA ALA A 841 20.20 -2.98 15.13
C ALA A 841 20.42 -3.86 13.91
N SER A 842 19.36 -4.13 13.15
CA SER A 842 19.37 -5.01 11.97
C SER A 842 19.35 -4.25 10.62
N THR A 843 19.63 -2.95 10.62
CA THR A 843 19.58 -2.07 9.44
C THR A 843 20.92 -1.36 9.20
N ASN A 844 21.02 -0.64 8.08
CA ASN A 844 22.27 0.00 7.62
C ASN A 844 23.41 -1.03 7.49
N THR A 845 24.66 -0.61 7.65
CA THR A 845 25.80 -1.54 7.56
C THR A 845 25.84 -2.56 8.69
N MET A 846 25.03 -2.41 9.76
CA MET A 846 24.93 -3.42 10.83
C MET A 846 24.30 -4.72 10.34
N ALA A 847 23.49 -4.67 9.27
CA ALA A 847 22.95 -5.87 8.63
C ALA A 847 24.03 -6.80 8.05
N LEU A 848 25.26 -6.31 7.84
CA LEU A 848 26.37 -7.14 7.37
C LEU A 848 26.98 -8.00 8.49
N ILE A 849 26.78 -7.64 9.76
CA ILE A 849 27.46 -8.25 10.91
C ILE A 849 27.22 -9.76 11.01
N PRO A 850 25.99 -10.31 10.89
CA PRO A 850 25.80 -11.76 11.01
C PRO A 850 26.59 -12.55 9.98
N GLY A 851 26.51 -12.15 8.71
CA GLY A 851 27.24 -12.82 7.63
C GLY A 851 28.76 -12.75 7.81
N LEU A 852 29.30 -11.58 8.12
CA LEU A 852 30.74 -11.39 8.37
C LEU A 852 31.22 -12.17 9.60
N ALA A 853 30.43 -12.18 10.68
CA ALA A 853 30.76 -12.93 11.89
C ALA A 853 30.81 -14.44 11.61
N ARG A 854 29.89 -14.98 10.79
CA ARG A 854 29.95 -16.39 10.38
C ARG A 854 31.17 -16.70 9.53
N GLN A 855 31.56 -15.81 8.62
CA GLN A 855 32.76 -15.95 7.80
C GLN A 855 34.04 -16.00 8.67
N GLU A 856 34.12 -15.15 9.70
CA GLU A 856 35.25 -15.11 10.64
C GLU A 856 35.26 -16.31 11.61
N GLY A 857 34.13 -17.00 11.76
CA GLY A 857 34.00 -18.24 12.52
C GLY A 857 33.33 -18.09 13.90
N PHE A 858 32.59 -17.02 14.14
CA PHE A 858 31.76 -16.88 15.33
C PHE A 858 30.70 -17.99 15.40
N GLN A 859 30.59 -18.60 16.58
CA GLN A 859 29.68 -19.70 16.85
C GLN A 859 28.30 -19.22 17.28
N THR A 860 28.21 -18.05 17.92
CA THR A 860 26.95 -17.49 18.39
C THR A 860 26.74 -16.05 17.92
N VAL A 861 25.64 -15.76 17.23
CA VAL A 861 25.25 -14.42 16.77
C VAL A 861 23.84 -14.10 17.25
N GLY A 862 23.74 -13.14 18.18
CA GLY A 862 22.49 -12.56 18.63
C GLY A 862 22.19 -11.24 17.91
N THR A 863 21.16 -11.23 17.07
CA THR A 863 20.81 -10.08 16.23
C THR A 863 19.82 -9.18 16.94
N GLY A 864 20.17 -7.91 17.11
CA GLY A 864 19.31 -6.92 17.76
C GLY A 864 18.35 -6.24 16.79
N VAL A 865 17.14 -5.98 17.28
CA VAL A 865 16.11 -5.17 16.60
C VAL A 865 15.80 -3.99 17.50
N TRP A 866 16.34 -2.82 17.15
CA TRP A 866 16.29 -1.61 17.99
C TRP A 866 14.92 -0.92 17.90
N GLN A 867 14.45 -0.64 16.68
CA GLN A 867 13.16 0.01 16.45
C GLN A 867 12.05 -1.04 16.33
N VAL A 868 11.56 -1.50 17.49
CA VAL A 868 10.54 -2.57 17.61
C VAL A 868 9.33 -2.40 16.67
N TYR A 869 8.86 -1.16 16.46
CA TYR A 869 7.72 -0.84 15.59
C TYR A 869 8.08 -0.73 14.10
N ASN A 870 9.36 -0.56 13.73
CA ASN A 870 9.79 -0.40 12.35
C ASN A 870 9.73 -1.74 11.59
N ALA A 871 8.78 -1.84 10.66
CA ALA A 871 8.62 -3.04 9.84
C ALA A 871 9.85 -3.34 8.97
N ALA A 872 10.52 -2.31 8.45
CA ALA A 872 11.72 -2.49 7.61
C ALA A 872 12.89 -3.07 8.41
N GLU A 873 13.05 -2.71 9.69
CA GLU A 873 14.08 -3.33 10.54
C GLU A 873 13.74 -4.78 10.87
N ARG A 874 12.47 -5.12 11.08
CA ARG A 874 12.04 -6.51 11.27
C ARG A 874 12.18 -7.34 9.99
N ASP A 875 11.89 -6.76 8.83
CA ASP A 875 12.10 -7.41 7.53
C ASP A 875 13.58 -7.66 7.27
N ALA A 876 14.44 -6.65 7.50
CA ALA A 876 15.88 -6.83 7.41
C ALA A 876 16.39 -7.89 8.40
N ALA A 877 15.88 -7.91 9.63
CA ALA A 877 16.22 -8.95 10.61
C ALA A 877 15.83 -10.36 10.11
N VAL A 878 14.69 -10.52 9.44
CA VAL A 878 14.23 -11.79 8.86
C VAL A 878 15.15 -12.26 7.75
N ASP A 879 15.66 -11.36 6.91
CA ASP A 879 16.62 -11.69 5.85
C ASP A 879 17.95 -12.24 6.43
N LEU A 880 18.28 -11.90 7.67
CA LEU A 880 19.48 -12.37 8.39
C LEU A 880 19.30 -13.71 9.11
N ALA A 881 18.16 -14.40 8.92
CA ALA A 881 17.81 -15.60 9.68
C ALA A 881 18.78 -16.76 9.49
N SER A 882 19.43 -16.90 8.32
CA SER A 882 20.42 -17.96 8.07
C SER A 882 21.62 -17.88 9.03
N ASP A 883 22.05 -16.65 9.32
CA ASP A 883 23.28 -16.38 10.07
C ASP A 883 23.02 -15.99 11.53
N THR A 884 21.75 -15.81 11.90
CA THR A 884 21.31 -15.45 13.26
C THR A 884 20.96 -16.68 14.09
N ASP A 885 21.44 -16.75 15.34
CA ASP A 885 21.06 -17.82 16.29
C ASP A 885 19.82 -17.46 17.11
N PHE A 886 19.66 -16.20 17.48
CA PHE A 886 18.49 -15.68 18.20
C PHE A 886 18.35 -14.17 18.01
N TYR A 887 17.14 -13.65 18.22
CA TYR A 887 16.85 -12.22 18.14
C TYR A 887 16.66 -11.58 19.52
N ILE A 888 17.26 -10.41 19.72
CA ILE A 888 16.99 -9.51 20.85
C ILE A 888 16.11 -8.37 20.34
N VAL A 889 14.80 -8.48 20.59
CA VAL A 889 13.79 -7.53 20.15
C VAL A 889 13.61 -6.46 21.22
N GLY A 890 14.10 -5.25 20.94
CA GLY A 890 14.11 -4.14 21.86
C GLY A 890 15.16 -4.27 22.98
N VAL A 891 15.73 -3.12 23.37
CA VAL A 891 16.63 -2.99 24.51
C VAL A 891 16.16 -1.85 25.43
N GLU A 892 15.79 -2.18 26.66
CA GLU A 892 15.39 -1.25 27.74
C GLU A 892 14.27 -0.24 27.41
N GLY A 893 13.55 -0.41 26.30
CA GLY A 893 12.58 0.56 25.81
C GLY A 893 11.31 0.67 26.66
N LEU A 894 10.93 -0.39 27.38
CA LEU A 894 9.78 -0.33 28.32
C LEU A 894 10.05 0.57 29.54
N SER A 895 11.31 0.83 29.87
CA SER A 895 11.71 1.70 30.97
C SER A 895 12.06 3.13 30.56
N ARG A 896 12.17 3.42 29.25
CA ARG A 896 12.55 4.74 28.72
C ARG A 896 11.34 5.68 28.61
N THR A 897 11.61 6.99 28.56
CA THR A 897 10.59 8.03 28.33
C THR A 897 10.65 8.64 26.92
N GLU A 898 11.79 8.49 26.25
CA GLU A 898 12.05 8.92 24.87
C GLU A 898 12.33 7.66 24.04
N ASP A 899 11.77 7.56 22.82
CA ASP A 899 11.83 6.38 21.94
C ASP A 899 11.37 5.06 22.58
N ALA A 900 10.43 5.15 23.54
CA ALA A 900 9.87 4.00 24.23
C ALA A 900 8.87 3.24 23.36
N TYR A 901 9.04 1.91 23.23
CA TYR A 901 8.01 1.02 22.68
C TYR A 901 7.05 0.57 23.77
N THR A 902 5.80 0.26 23.41
CA THR A 902 4.83 -0.30 24.36
C THR A 902 5.04 -1.80 24.54
N LYS A 903 4.40 -2.36 25.58
CA LYS A 903 4.39 -3.81 25.80
C LYS A 903 3.68 -4.53 24.65
N GLU A 904 2.62 -3.94 24.11
CA GLU A 904 1.89 -4.46 22.96
C GLU A 904 2.76 -4.51 21.71
N ASP A 905 3.51 -3.44 21.42
CA ASP A 905 4.44 -3.39 20.27
C ASP A 905 5.52 -4.47 20.38
N LEU A 906 6.09 -4.61 21.59
CA LEU A 906 7.11 -5.61 21.88
C LEU A 906 6.58 -7.04 21.68
N LEU A 907 5.38 -7.32 22.18
CA LEU A 907 4.75 -8.64 22.01
C LEU A 907 4.46 -8.94 20.54
N ALA A 908 4.01 -7.95 19.78
CA ALA A 908 3.77 -8.10 18.35
C ALA A 908 5.07 -8.40 17.58
N ALA A 909 6.14 -7.66 17.85
CA ALA A 909 7.43 -7.86 17.19
C ALA A 909 8.11 -9.19 17.56
N LEU A 910 8.05 -9.60 18.84
CA LEU A 910 8.50 -10.92 19.28
C LEU A 910 7.74 -12.04 18.55
N GLY A 911 6.42 -11.91 18.45
CA GLY A 911 5.57 -12.86 17.74
C GLY A 911 5.89 -12.92 16.24
N ASP A 912 6.04 -11.77 15.59
CA ASP A 912 6.37 -11.63 14.16
C ASP A 912 7.69 -12.31 13.81
N LEU A 913 8.78 -11.98 14.52
CA LEU A 913 10.10 -12.53 14.25
C LEU A 913 10.18 -14.02 14.57
N SER A 914 9.56 -14.46 15.68
CA SER A 914 9.49 -15.89 16.02
C SER A 914 8.76 -16.67 14.94
N LEU A 915 7.65 -16.12 14.42
CA LEU A 915 6.83 -16.75 13.39
C LEU A 915 7.54 -16.83 12.03
N ARG A 916 8.18 -15.73 11.60
CA ARG A 916 8.77 -15.60 10.27
C ARG A 916 10.12 -16.28 10.13
N THR A 917 10.90 -16.35 11.20
CA THR A 917 12.28 -16.89 11.14
C THR A 917 12.40 -18.28 11.75
N GLY A 918 11.47 -18.67 12.62
CA GLY A 918 11.61 -19.88 13.42
C GLY A 918 12.83 -19.85 14.36
N LYS A 919 13.45 -18.69 14.63
CA LYS A 919 14.56 -18.54 15.57
C LYS A 919 14.06 -18.17 16.97
N PRO A 920 14.80 -18.52 18.04
CA PRO A 920 14.52 -18.05 19.39
C PRO A 920 14.47 -16.52 19.48
N VAL A 921 13.51 -15.98 20.20
CA VAL A 921 13.34 -14.54 20.43
C VAL A 921 13.40 -14.22 21.93
N THR A 922 13.98 -13.07 22.25
CA THR A 922 13.95 -12.45 23.59
C THR A 922 13.83 -10.94 23.47
N THR A 923 13.67 -10.26 24.59
CA THR A 923 13.89 -8.82 24.74
C THR A 923 14.96 -8.59 25.81
N ALA A 924 15.79 -7.54 25.69
CA ALA A 924 16.78 -7.20 26.71
C ALA A 924 16.26 -6.03 27.57
N GLU A 925 15.89 -6.30 28.81
CA GLU A 925 15.26 -5.30 29.68
C GLU A 925 15.97 -5.19 31.04
N THR A 926 15.78 -4.05 31.72
CA THR A 926 16.34 -3.86 33.06
C THR A 926 15.73 -4.84 34.07
N PRO A 927 16.39 -5.12 35.21
CA PRO A 927 15.85 -6.04 36.20
C PRO A 927 14.53 -5.53 36.79
N GLY A 928 14.37 -4.21 36.91
CA GLY A 928 13.13 -3.57 37.36
C GLY A 928 11.97 -3.82 36.39
N THR A 929 12.21 -3.71 35.08
CA THR A 929 11.20 -3.97 34.04
C THR A 929 10.73 -5.41 34.07
N TRP A 930 11.64 -6.38 34.16
CA TRP A 930 11.30 -7.81 34.25
C TRP A 930 10.45 -8.12 35.49
N ILE A 931 10.83 -7.59 36.66
CA ILE A 931 10.08 -7.78 37.90
C ILE A 931 8.69 -7.14 37.82
N ALA A 932 8.56 -5.99 37.14
CA ALA A 932 7.28 -5.30 36.95
C ALA A 932 6.37 -6.01 35.93
N ASN A 933 6.94 -6.78 35.00
CA ASN A 933 6.23 -7.44 33.90
C ASN A 933 6.50 -8.96 33.87
N PRO A 934 6.14 -9.71 34.93
CA PRO A 934 6.45 -11.13 35.04
C PRO A 934 5.77 -11.99 33.97
N ASP A 935 4.70 -11.50 33.37
CA ASP A 935 3.95 -12.15 32.29
C ASP A 935 4.71 -12.10 30.94
N LEU A 936 5.65 -11.17 30.74
CA LEU A 936 6.51 -11.16 29.55
C LEU A 936 7.37 -12.42 29.42
N VAL A 937 7.68 -13.07 30.54
CA VAL A 937 8.45 -14.33 30.55
C VAL A 937 7.76 -15.38 29.68
N ALA A 938 6.43 -15.38 29.56
CA ALA A 938 5.71 -16.32 28.72
C ALA A 938 5.98 -16.12 27.21
N SER A 939 6.31 -14.90 26.79
CA SER A 939 6.37 -14.47 25.39
C SER A 939 7.77 -14.52 24.76
N VAL A 940 8.79 -14.90 25.53
CA VAL A 940 10.18 -15.02 25.08
C VAL A 940 10.69 -16.46 25.23
N ASP A 941 11.63 -16.90 24.40
CA ASP A 941 12.20 -18.26 24.50
C ASP A 941 13.18 -18.40 25.67
N PHE A 942 13.86 -17.31 26.03
CA PHE A 942 14.72 -17.17 27.21
C PHE A 942 14.63 -15.73 27.73
N VAL A 943 15.10 -15.49 28.94
CA VAL A 943 15.09 -14.15 29.55
C VAL A 943 16.44 -13.49 29.35
N ALA A 944 16.49 -12.38 28.61
CA ALA A 944 17.67 -11.52 28.52
C ALA A 944 17.54 -10.31 29.44
N VAL A 945 18.51 -10.13 30.35
CA VAL A 945 18.49 -9.04 31.34
C VAL A 945 19.78 -8.23 31.28
N ASN A 946 19.66 -6.91 31.35
CA ASN A 946 20.79 -6.01 31.47
C ASN A 946 21.09 -5.75 32.96
N ILE A 947 22.29 -6.08 33.43
CA ILE A 947 22.68 -5.93 34.84
C ILE A 947 23.95 -5.09 34.91
N HIS A 948 23.78 -3.79 35.15
CA HIS A 948 24.89 -2.84 35.32
C HIS A 948 25.08 -2.47 36.80
N PRO A 949 26.07 -3.04 37.52
CA PRO A 949 26.28 -2.74 38.94
C PRO A 949 26.61 -1.28 39.23
N TRP A 950 27.22 -0.59 38.26
CA TRP A 950 27.56 0.83 38.35
C TRP A 950 26.37 1.70 38.76
N TRP A 951 25.23 1.54 38.06
CA TRP A 951 24.01 2.32 38.29
C TRP A 951 23.32 2.00 39.62
N ALA A 952 23.69 0.89 40.25
CA ALA A 952 23.25 0.52 41.60
C ALA A 952 24.23 0.97 42.70
N GLU A 953 25.19 1.84 42.38
CA GLU A 953 26.26 2.32 43.26
C GLU A 953 27.19 1.20 43.79
N ALA A 954 27.17 0.02 43.16
CA ALA A 954 28.02 -1.12 43.51
C ALA A 954 29.38 -1.03 42.78
N ARG A 955 30.18 -0.01 43.11
CA ARG A 955 31.34 0.41 42.28
C ARG A 955 32.68 -0.29 42.56
N THR A 956 32.74 -1.27 43.46
CA THR A 956 33.93 -2.12 43.67
C THR A 956 33.69 -3.54 43.14
N PRO A 957 34.71 -4.26 42.65
CA PRO A 957 34.54 -5.62 42.11
C PRO A 957 33.73 -6.55 43.01
N GLU A 958 34.00 -6.57 44.32
CA GLU A 958 33.30 -7.47 45.26
C GLU A 958 31.84 -7.06 45.48
N THR A 959 31.56 -5.75 45.57
CA THR A 959 30.17 -5.26 45.69
C THR A 959 29.41 -5.45 44.38
N ALA A 960 30.07 -5.27 43.24
CA ALA A 960 29.52 -5.44 41.91
C ALA A 960 29.12 -6.90 41.68
N LEU A 961 30.02 -7.85 41.98
CA LEU A 961 29.72 -9.29 41.91
C LEU A 961 28.55 -9.67 42.84
N THR A 962 28.53 -9.13 44.07
CA THR A 962 27.45 -9.41 45.02
C THR A 962 26.10 -8.92 44.48
N TYR A 963 26.06 -7.71 43.93
CA TYR A 963 24.86 -7.15 43.29
C TYR A 963 24.45 -7.99 42.08
N PHE A 964 25.38 -8.28 41.17
CA PHE A 964 25.18 -9.08 39.97
C PHE A 964 24.54 -10.44 40.29
N GLN A 965 25.12 -11.20 41.21
CA GLN A 965 24.59 -12.51 41.62
C GLN A 965 23.22 -12.41 42.27
N THR A 966 23.00 -11.40 43.13
CA THR A 966 21.70 -11.20 43.80
C THR A 966 20.59 -10.89 42.79
N VAL A 967 20.88 -10.04 41.81
CA VAL A 967 19.92 -9.70 40.75
C VAL A 967 19.71 -10.91 39.83
N TYR A 968 20.78 -11.58 39.42
CA TYR A 968 20.69 -12.77 38.58
C TYR A 968 19.83 -13.86 39.22
N ASP A 969 20.06 -14.20 40.50
CA ASP A 969 19.26 -15.18 41.24
C ASP A 969 17.77 -14.78 41.30
N THR A 970 17.49 -13.48 41.41
CA THR A 970 16.12 -12.94 41.39
C THR A 970 15.45 -13.15 40.03
N ILE A 971 16.18 -12.89 38.95
CA ILE A 971 15.68 -13.06 37.58
C ILE A 971 15.55 -14.55 37.21
N VAL A 972 16.47 -15.40 37.66
CA VAL A 972 16.34 -16.87 37.51
C VAL A 972 15.09 -17.39 38.20
N ALA A 973 14.77 -16.89 39.40
CA ALA A 973 13.54 -17.25 40.09
C ALA A 973 12.30 -16.78 39.31
N LEU A 974 12.36 -15.60 38.69
CA LEU A 974 11.29 -15.04 37.85
C LEU A 974 11.10 -15.80 36.53
N ALA A 975 12.19 -16.23 35.89
CA ALA A 975 12.19 -16.91 34.61
C ALA A 975 11.49 -18.28 34.62
N ALA A 976 11.12 -18.79 35.81
CA ALA A 976 10.28 -19.97 36.00
C ALA A 976 10.79 -21.23 35.25
N GLY A 977 12.10 -21.37 35.12
CA GLY A 977 12.76 -22.49 34.44
C GLY A 977 13.17 -22.23 33.00
N LYS A 978 12.85 -21.06 32.41
CA LYS A 978 13.46 -20.61 31.16
C LYS A 978 14.94 -20.23 31.39
N PRO A 979 15.82 -20.41 30.38
CA PRO A 979 17.20 -19.95 30.48
C PRO A 979 17.28 -18.43 30.71
N VAL A 980 18.35 -17.96 31.35
CA VAL A 980 18.61 -16.54 31.60
C VAL A 980 20.00 -16.19 31.08
N LEU A 981 20.08 -15.19 30.19
CA LEU A 981 21.31 -14.60 29.68
C LEU A 981 21.43 -13.17 30.21
N VAL A 982 22.60 -12.80 30.74
CA VAL A 982 22.87 -11.38 31.03
C VAL A 982 23.44 -10.73 29.78
N THR A 983 22.64 -9.92 29.08
CA THR A 983 22.98 -9.36 27.77
C THR A 983 23.86 -8.13 27.84
N GLU A 984 23.92 -7.47 28.98
CA GLU A 984 24.86 -6.37 29.23
C GLU A 984 25.29 -6.35 30.69
N THR A 985 26.61 -6.32 30.92
CA THR A 985 27.19 -6.00 32.22
C THR A 985 28.61 -5.46 32.05
N GLY A 986 28.94 -4.41 32.80
CA GLY A 986 30.26 -3.78 32.71
C GLY A 986 30.55 -2.80 33.83
N MET A 987 31.74 -2.20 33.76
CA MET A 987 32.22 -1.13 34.64
C MET A 987 33.03 -0.13 33.78
N PRO A 988 32.86 1.20 33.95
CA PRO A 988 33.56 2.19 33.12
C PRO A 988 35.00 2.46 33.58
N THR A 989 35.83 3.02 32.69
CA THR A 989 37.23 3.41 32.95
C THR A 989 37.52 4.91 32.93
N GLY A 990 36.53 5.76 32.61
CA GLY A 990 36.70 7.21 32.41
C GLY A 990 37.03 8.04 33.66
N GLU A 991 36.96 9.37 33.56
CA GLU A 991 37.49 10.33 34.56
C GLU A 991 36.89 10.26 35.97
N HIS A 992 35.81 9.51 36.16
CA HIS A 992 35.15 9.39 37.46
C HIS A 992 36.09 8.73 38.50
N PRO A 993 36.19 9.21 39.77
CA PRO A 993 37.12 8.67 40.77
C PRO A 993 36.96 7.18 41.10
N ASP A 994 35.74 6.67 40.98
CA ASP A 994 35.39 5.25 41.16
C ASP A 994 35.39 4.44 39.85
N ALA A 995 35.79 5.04 38.72
CA ALA A 995 36.00 4.37 37.44
C ALA A 995 37.50 4.19 37.21
N SER A 996 37.92 2.98 36.85
CA SER A 996 39.30 2.70 36.45
C SER A 996 39.40 1.34 35.79
N LEU A 997 40.41 1.16 34.95
CA LEU A 997 40.72 -0.13 34.33
C LEU A 997 40.89 -1.25 35.37
N ALA A 998 41.52 -0.96 36.52
CA ALA A 998 41.70 -1.94 37.60
C ALA A 998 40.37 -2.43 38.19
N LEU A 999 39.37 -1.55 38.31
CA LEU A 999 38.04 -1.90 38.81
C LEU A 999 37.22 -2.66 37.76
N GLN A 1000 37.35 -2.29 36.48
CA GLN A 1000 36.73 -2.99 35.37
C GLN A 1000 37.28 -4.41 35.22
N GLN A 1001 38.61 -4.56 35.13
CA GLN A 1001 39.27 -5.86 35.05
C GLN A 1001 38.98 -6.72 36.29
N GLY A 1002 39.05 -6.13 37.49
CA GLY A 1002 38.73 -6.85 38.72
C GLY A 1002 37.28 -7.35 38.77
N TYR A 1003 36.33 -6.62 38.16
CA TYR A 1003 34.94 -7.09 38.02
C TYR A 1003 34.83 -8.25 37.03
N PHE A 1004 35.42 -8.14 35.84
CA PHE A 1004 35.44 -9.20 34.83
C PHE A 1004 36.11 -10.48 35.35
N ASP A 1005 37.28 -10.37 35.97
CA ASP A 1005 37.99 -11.49 36.63
C ASP A 1005 37.10 -12.25 37.62
N LEU A 1006 36.22 -11.55 38.34
CA LEU A 1006 35.33 -12.13 39.34
C LEU A 1006 34.09 -12.79 38.72
N ILE A 1007 33.46 -12.18 37.72
CA ILE A 1007 32.28 -12.76 37.08
C ILE A 1007 32.64 -13.95 36.17
N GLU A 1008 33.82 -13.95 35.56
CA GLU A 1008 34.37 -15.09 34.80
C GLU A 1008 34.57 -16.34 35.66
N GLN A 1009 34.71 -16.19 36.98
CA GLN A 1009 34.79 -17.31 37.92
C GLN A 1009 33.43 -17.92 38.27
N THR A 1010 32.34 -17.37 37.74
CA THR A 1010 30.98 -17.87 37.93
C THR A 1010 30.54 -18.75 36.76
N ASP A 1011 29.51 -19.56 36.98
CA ASP A 1011 28.87 -20.34 35.91
C ASP A 1011 27.72 -19.56 35.22
N ILE A 1012 27.67 -18.23 35.41
CA ILE A 1012 26.57 -17.39 34.90
C ILE A 1012 26.91 -16.96 33.46
N PRO A 1013 26.03 -17.21 32.47
CA PRO A 1013 26.26 -16.73 31.11
C PRO A 1013 26.02 -15.21 31.03
N PHE A 1014 27.05 -14.49 30.58
CA PHE A 1014 26.99 -13.04 30.41
C PHE A 1014 27.66 -12.60 29.12
N VAL A 1015 27.27 -11.41 28.67
CA VAL A 1015 27.85 -10.68 27.55
C VAL A 1015 28.63 -9.49 28.11
N TYR A 1016 29.89 -9.34 27.68
CA TYR A 1016 30.73 -8.21 28.09
C TYR A 1016 30.17 -6.92 27.49
N PHE A 1017 29.91 -5.92 28.35
CA PHE A 1017 29.52 -4.59 27.92
C PHE A 1017 30.67 -3.60 28.14
N GLU A 1018 31.30 -3.07 27.09
CA GLU A 1018 31.12 -3.39 25.65
C GLU A 1018 32.46 -3.55 24.93
N ALA A 1019 32.45 -3.90 23.64
CA ALA A 1019 33.68 -4.14 22.88
C ALA A 1019 34.63 -2.92 22.89
N TYR A 1020 34.15 -1.77 22.40
CA TYR A 1020 34.95 -0.56 22.19
C TYR A 1020 34.31 0.64 22.89
N ASP A 1021 35.12 1.61 23.29
CA ASP A 1021 34.63 2.90 23.77
C ASP A 1021 33.81 3.64 22.71
N GLN A 1022 32.66 4.18 23.13
CA GLN A 1022 31.66 4.81 22.27
C GLN A 1022 31.51 6.29 22.61
N PHE A 1023 32.33 7.15 22.02
CA PHE A 1023 32.44 8.56 22.42
C PHE A 1023 31.17 9.39 22.16
N TRP A 1024 30.22 8.88 21.37
CA TRP A 1024 28.92 9.51 21.16
C TRP A 1024 27.96 9.36 22.36
N LYS A 1025 28.21 8.41 23.28
CA LYS A 1025 27.40 8.18 24.50
C LYS A 1025 27.62 9.24 25.60
N THR A 1026 27.61 10.50 25.21
CA THR A 1026 27.87 11.65 26.09
C THR A 1026 26.74 11.93 27.09
N GLY A 1027 25.54 11.41 26.83
CA GLY A 1027 24.35 11.58 27.68
C GLY A 1027 24.38 10.78 28.99
N GLU A 1028 25.24 9.77 29.12
CA GLU A 1028 25.35 8.96 30.34
C GLU A 1028 26.31 9.63 31.32
N VAL A 1029 25.73 10.34 32.30
CA VAL A 1029 26.47 11.12 33.30
C VAL A 1029 26.25 10.56 34.70
N SER A 1030 27.33 10.37 35.46
CA SER A 1030 27.30 9.97 36.87
C SER A 1030 28.17 10.90 37.71
N ASP A 1031 27.61 11.43 38.81
CA ASP A 1031 28.28 12.39 39.70
C ASP A 1031 28.91 13.61 39.00
N GLY A 1032 28.36 14.00 37.84
CA GLY A 1032 28.84 15.11 37.02
C GLY A 1032 29.94 14.76 36.01
N TYR A 1033 30.31 13.48 35.89
CA TYR A 1033 31.27 12.98 34.91
C TYR A 1033 30.55 12.23 33.79
N VAL A 1034 30.96 12.45 32.54
CA VAL A 1034 30.51 11.65 31.39
C VAL A 1034 31.18 10.29 31.49
N ILE A 1035 30.39 9.22 31.59
CA ILE A 1035 30.90 7.86 31.76
C ILE A 1035 30.52 6.94 30.60
N GLY A 1036 29.47 7.25 29.85
CA GLY A 1036 28.99 6.42 28.74
C GLY A 1036 30.02 6.20 27.64
N THR A 1037 30.99 7.10 27.55
CA THR A 1037 32.02 7.06 26.53
C THR A 1037 33.16 6.07 26.83
N HIS A 1038 33.19 5.45 28.02
CA HIS A 1038 34.35 4.68 28.51
C HIS A 1038 33.99 3.27 29.05
N TRP A 1039 33.04 2.56 28.44
CA TRP A 1039 32.65 1.19 28.81
C TRP A 1039 33.50 0.09 28.15
N GLY A 1040 34.24 0.42 27.09
CA GLY A 1040 34.94 -0.52 26.23
C GLY A 1040 36.04 -1.30 26.94
N ILE A 1041 36.26 -2.54 26.48
CA ILE A 1041 37.49 -3.32 26.76
C ILE A 1041 38.65 -2.77 25.93
N TYR A 1042 38.33 -2.35 24.71
CA TYR A 1042 39.21 -1.62 23.80
C TYR A 1042 38.86 -0.13 23.85
N ASP A 1043 39.85 0.72 23.64
CA ASP A 1043 39.62 2.14 23.40
C ASP A 1043 38.99 2.36 22.00
N ARG A 1044 38.67 3.62 21.69
CA ARG A 1044 38.02 3.99 20.43
C ARG A 1044 38.85 3.63 19.19
N CYS A 1045 40.18 3.62 19.30
CA CYS A 1045 41.10 3.30 18.22
C CYS A 1045 41.34 1.78 18.09
N GLY A 1046 40.55 0.95 18.78
CA GLY A 1046 40.68 -0.50 18.76
C GLY A 1046 41.91 -1.00 19.50
N GLN A 1047 42.52 -0.20 20.38
CA GLN A 1047 43.65 -0.64 21.20
C GLN A 1047 43.14 -1.21 22.51
N LEU A 1048 43.70 -2.36 22.93
CA LEU A 1048 43.36 -2.95 24.22
C LEU A 1048 43.79 -2.02 25.36
N LYS A 1049 42.87 -1.67 26.25
CA LYS A 1049 43.16 -0.77 27.39
C LYS A 1049 44.20 -1.38 28.33
N GLN A 1050 45.18 -0.56 28.73
CA GLN A 1050 46.29 -0.97 29.60
C GLN A 1050 46.56 0.07 30.69
N GLU A 1051 46.93 -0.39 31.89
CA GLU A 1051 47.23 0.52 33.00
C GLU A 1051 48.41 1.44 32.66
N GLY A 1052 48.19 2.75 32.77
CA GLY A 1052 49.22 3.77 32.58
C GLY A 1052 49.60 4.04 31.12
N VAL A 1053 48.83 3.52 30.16
CA VAL A 1053 48.88 3.91 28.75
C VAL A 1053 47.76 4.93 28.52
N GLU A 1054 48.09 6.05 27.87
CA GLU A 1054 47.11 7.07 27.49
C GLU A 1054 46.19 6.49 26.41
N GLU A 1055 44.88 6.53 26.64
CA GLU A 1055 43.88 6.03 25.72
C GLU A 1055 43.85 6.92 24.46
N CYS A 1056 43.71 6.31 23.29
CA CYS A 1056 43.70 7.04 22.03
C CYS A 1056 42.40 7.86 21.92
N GLU A 1057 42.53 9.19 21.82
CA GLU A 1057 41.37 10.07 21.60
C GLU A 1057 40.86 10.04 20.14
N GLY A 1058 41.66 9.51 19.22
CA GLY A 1058 41.32 9.23 17.82
C GLY A 1058 40.85 10.46 17.01
N GLU A 1059 41.78 11.11 16.31
CA GLU A 1059 41.45 11.81 15.05
C GLU A 1059 41.17 10.73 13.99
N GLY A 1060 39.95 10.70 13.45
CA GLY A 1060 39.50 9.61 12.60
C GLY A 1060 40.03 9.69 11.17
N GLU A 1061 41.26 9.27 10.92
CA GLU A 1061 41.75 8.84 9.60
C GLU A 1061 42.82 7.75 9.74
N GLY A 1062 42.78 6.73 8.88
CA GLY A 1062 43.80 5.70 8.80
C GLY A 1062 43.45 4.55 7.86
N GLU A 1063 43.69 4.77 6.56
CA GLU A 1063 43.72 3.76 5.52
C GLU A 1063 44.67 2.60 5.87
N GLY A 1064 44.23 1.37 5.64
CA GLY A 1064 45.04 0.16 5.70
C GLY A 1064 44.83 -0.69 4.45
N GLU A 1065 45.61 -0.44 3.40
CA GLU A 1065 45.71 -1.34 2.25
C GLU A 1065 46.42 -2.64 2.66
N GLY A 1066 45.81 -3.77 2.32
CA GLY A 1066 46.43 -5.10 2.41
C GLY A 1066 46.39 -5.81 1.06
N GLU A 1067 47.47 -5.76 0.29
CA GLU A 1067 47.73 -6.72 -0.79
C GLU A 1067 48.74 -7.77 -0.32
N GLY A 1068 48.40 -9.04 -0.49
CA GLY A 1068 49.34 -10.14 -0.31
C GLY A 1068 49.53 -10.87 -1.63
N GLU A 1069 50.78 -11.03 -2.08
CA GLU A 1069 51.19 -12.18 -2.89
C GLU A 1069 52.64 -12.58 -2.56
N GLY A 1070 52.87 -13.89 -2.52
CA GLY A 1070 54.14 -14.51 -2.22
C GLY A 1070 54.98 -14.91 -3.44
N GLU A 1071 56.27 -15.06 -3.16
CA GLU A 1071 57.31 -15.85 -3.83
C GLU A 1071 57.92 -15.36 -5.16
N GLY A 1072 59.21 -14.99 -5.08
CA GLY A 1072 60.12 -14.91 -6.22
C GLY A 1072 61.56 -14.64 -5.80
N GLU A 1073 62.43 -15.65 -5.88
CA GLU A 1073 63.87 -15.59 -5.62
C GLU A 1073 64.61 -14.56 -6.51
N GLY A 1074 65.63 -13.87 -5.98
CA GLY A 1074 66.54 -13.07 -6.80
C GLY A 1074 67.61 -12.31 -6.02
N GLU A 1075 68.84 -12.82 -6.05
CA GLU A 1075 70.06 -12.18 -5.54
C GLU A 1075 70.33 -10.81 -6.20
N GLY A 1076 70.90 -9.85 -5.44
CA GLY A 1076 71.41 -8.61 -6.02
C GLY A 1076 71.97 -7.61 -5.01
N GLU A 1077 73.29 -7.63 -4.83
CA GLU A 1077 74.10 -6.64 -4.10
C GLU A 1077 73.99 -5.23 -4.72
N GLY A 1078 74.09 -4.18 -3.91
CA GLY A 1078 74.23 -2.80 -4.40
C GLY A 1078 74.40 -1.75 -3.30
N GLU A 1079 75.65 -1.47 -2.93
CA GLU A 1079 76.09 -0.34 -2.09
C GLU A 1079 75.80 1.02 -2.74
N GLY A 1080 75.60 2.07 -1.93
CA GLY A 1080 75.59 3.46 -2.42
C GLY A 1080 75.40 4.51 -1.32
N GLU A 1081 76.51 5.06 -0.85
CA GLU A 1081 76.67 6.16 0.12
C GLU A 1081 76.12 7.52 -0.38
N GLY A 1082 75.82 8.45 0.54
CA GLY A 1082 75.70 9.87 0.22
C GLY A 1082 75.22 10.78 1.36
N GLU A 1083 76.15 11.34 2.12
CA GLU A 1083 75.96 12.42 3.12
C GLU A 1083 75.57 13.78 2.49
N GLY A 1084 74.93 14.68 3.26
CA GLY A 1084 74.93 16.12 2.93
C GLY A 1084 73.97 16.99 3.75
N GLU A 1085 74.48 17.65 4.79
CA GLU A 1085 73.87 18.78 5.51
C GLU A 1085 73.81 20.06 4.65
N GLY A 1086 72.86 20.98 4.92
CA GLY A 1086 72.94 22.36 4.42
C GLY A 1086 71.70 23.24 4.66
N GLU A 1087 71.75 24.06 5.72
CA GLU A 1087 70.87 25.21 5.97
C GLU A 1087 71.12 26.36 4.96
N GLY A 1088 70.09 27.15 4.65
CA GLY A 1088 70.23 28.42 3.93
C GLY A 1088 68.91 29.17 3.72
N GLU A 1089 68.64 30.17 4.58
CA GLU A 1089 67.55 31.16 4.49
C GLU A 1089 67.71 32.12 3.28
N GLY A 1090 66.60 32.52 2.65
CA GLY A 1090 66.55 33.52 1.57
C GLY A 1090 65.19 34.22 1.43
N GLU A 1091 65.15 35.48 1.87
CA GLU A 1091 64.27 36.63 1.56
C GLU A 1091 62.80 36.37 1.14
N GLY A 1092 61.89 36.66 2.08
CA GLY A 1092 60.46 36.31 2.04
C GLY A 1092 59.59 37.11 1.07
N GLU A 1093 58.83 36.36 0.28
CA GLU A 1093 57.60 36.79 -0.39
C GLU A 1093 56.55 37.20 0.65
N LEU A 1094 55.75 38.23 0.36
CA LEU A 1094 54.58 38.56 1.16
C LEU A 1094 53.50 37.53 0.87
N ILE A 1095 53.56 36.41 1.59
CA ILE A 1095 52.56 35.34 1.53
C ILE A 1095 51.42 35.73 2.46
N ILE A 1096 50.22 35.96 1.92
CA ILE A 1096 49.05 36.38 2.70
C ILE A 1096 48.10 35.18 2.77
N PRO A 1097 47.90 34.56 3.95
CA PRO A 1097 46.98 33.44 4.11
C PRO A 1097 45.53 33.91 3.92
N HIS A 1098 44.68 32.98 3.50
CA HIS A 1098 43.25 33.22 3.35
C HIS A 1098 42.66 33.53 4.74
N PRO A 1099 41.82 34.56 4.93
CA PRO A 1099 41.36 35.00 6.26
C PRO A 1099 40.62 33.94 7.11
N ALA A 1100 40.11 32.90 6.44
CA ALA A 1100 39.49 31.74 7.07
C ALA A 1100 40.49 30.75 7.67
N ASP A 1101 41.71 30.71 7.12
CA ASP A 1101 42.83 29.94 7.64
C ASP A 1101 43.42 30.72 8.81
N THR A 1102 42.94 30.37 10.00
CA THR A 1102 43.22 31.10 11.23
C THR A 1102 44.57 30.74 11.84
N ASN A 1103 45.14 29.62 11.40
CA ASN A 1103 46.42 29.12 11.87
C ASN A 1103 47.57 29.50 10.93
N GLU A 1104 47.26 30.07 9.75
CA GLU A 1104 48.16 30.59 8.72
C GLU A 1104 49.09 29.52 8.10
N ASP A 1105 48.63 28.27 8.05
CA ASP A 1105 49.41 27.13 7.51
C ASP A 1105 49.24 26.92 5.99
N PHE A 1106 48.43 27.77 5.33
CA PHE A 1106 48.11 27.72 3.91
C PHE A 1106 47.36 26.44 3.51
N ARG A 1107 46.67 25.82 4.46
CA ARG A 1107 45.75 24.70 4.26
C ARG A 1107 44.39 25.05 4.86
N MET A 1108 43.38 25.08 4.01
CA MET A 1108 42.02 25.38 4.42
C MET A 1108 41.33 24.13 4.98
N THR A 1109 41.29 24.01 6.31
CA THR A 1109 40.64 22.88 6.98
C THR A 1109 39.12 23.04 7.05
N ILE A 1110 38.40 21.93 7.25
CA ILE A 1110 36.93 21.96 7.38
C ILE A 1110 36.48 22.86 8.53
N SER A 1111 37.21 22.87 9.65
CA SER A 1111 36.85 23.67 10.83
C SER A 1111 37.07 25.16 10.58
N GLU A 1112 38.07 25.52 9.79
CA GLU A 1112 38.33 26.89 9.36
C GLU A 1112 37.32 27.36 8.31
N ALA A 1113 37.01 26.52 7.33
CA ALA A 1113 35.97 26.78 6.34
C ALA A 1113 34.58 26.88 7.00
N ILE A 1114 34.20 25.94 7.89
CA ILE A 1114 32.94 25.98 8.65
C ILE A 1114 32.92 27.16 9.61
N GLY A 1115 34.01 27.43 10.33
CA GLY A 1115 34.10 28.57 11.23
C GLY A 1115 33.89 29.89 10.49
N TYR A 1116 34.47 30.01 9.30
CA TYR A 1116 34.35 31.20 8.48
C TYR A 1116 32.99 31.31 7.75
N LEU A 1117 32.40 30.18 7.31
CA LEU A 1117 31.04 30.07 6.76
C LEU A 1117 29.97 30.37 7.82
N ALA A 1118 30.14 29.87 9.04
CA ALA A 1118 29.27 30.16 10.17
C ALA A 1118 29.34 31.66 10.54
N GLY A 1119 30.54 32.25 10.44
CA GLY A 1119 30.71 33.70 10.56
C GLY A 1119 30.03 34.50 9.43
N TRP A 1120 29.97 33.97 8.20
CA TRP A 1120 29.18 34.57 7.11
C TRP A 1120 27.67 34.43 7.35
N GLN A 1121 27.18 33.29 7.83
CA GLN A 1121 25.76 33.09 8.20
C GLN A 1121 25.30 34.00 9.35
N GLN A 1122 26.26 34.63 10.05
CA GLN A 1122 26.06 35.63 11.10
C GLN A 1122 26.53 37.03 10.68
N GLY A 1123 26.82 37.26 9.38
CA GLY A 1123 27.12 38.58 8.80
C GLY A 1123 28.48 39.16 9.06
N SER A 1124 29.33 38.37 9.70
CA SER A 1124 30.62 38.82 10.19
C SER A 1124 31.72 38.63 9.15
N ASN A 1125 31.51 37.76 8.15
CA ASN A 1125 32.49 37.43 7.10
C ASN A 1125 31.91 37.59 5.68
N PRO A 1126 32.67 38.09 4.69
CA PRO A 1126 32.18 38.21 3.32
C PRO A 1126 31.93 36.85 2.66
N ILE A 1127 30.77 36.69 2.01
CA ILE A 1127 30.36 35.42 1.39
C ILE A 1127 31.37 34.89 0.37
N ALA A 1128 32.00 35.79 -0.39
CA ALA A 1128 32.94 35.41 -1.44
C ALA A 1128 34.18 34.68 -0.89
N TYR A 1129 34.61 35.03 0.33
CA TYR A 1129 35.77 34.43 1.00
C TYR A 1129 35.34 33.14 1.73
N ALA A 1130 34.11 33.08 2.26
CA ALA A 1130 33.56 31.85 2.80
C ALA A 1130 33.37 30.78 1.72
N ILE A 1131 32.89 31.18 0.53
CA ILE A 1131 32.79 30.30 -0.64
C ILE A 1131 34.18 29.84 -1.09
N ARG A 1132 35.18 30.75 -1.12
CA ARG A 1132 36.55 30.34 -1.50
C ARG A 1132 37.18 29.42 -0.47
N ALA A 1133 37.00 29.66 0.83
CA ALA A 1133 37.43 28.74 1.88
C ALA A 1133 36.78 27.36 1.73
N ALA A 1134 35.46 27.30 1.48
CA ALA A 1134 34.77 26.05 1.22
C ALA A 1134 35.30 25.35 -0.03
N TYR A 1135 35.57 26.11 -1.09
CA TYR A 1135 36.12 25.59 -2.34
C TYR A 1135 37.54 25.03 -2.14
N LEU A 1136 38.43 25.77 -1.47
CA LEU A 1136 39.79 25.32 -1.19
C LEU A 1136 39.78 24.07 -0.32
N TRP A 1137 38.95 24.05 0.74
CA TRP A 1137 38.77 22.87 1.59
C TRP A 1137 38.28 21.66 0.78
N GLN A 1138 37.23 21.82 -0.01
CA GLN A 1138 36.60 20.69 -0.71
C GLN A 1138 37.46 20.12 -1.86
N ASN A 1139 38.43 20.89 -2.38
CA ASN A 1139 39.13 20.54 -3.63
C ASN A 1139 40.65 20.35 -3.48
N GLY A 1140 41.18 20.21 -2.26
CA GLY A 1140 42.58 19.85 -2.05
C GLY A 1140 43.23 20.46 -0.81
N GLU A 1141 42.51 21.36 -0.14
CA GLU A 1141 42.83 22.04 1.13
C GLU A 1141 44.06 22.94 1.09
N ASN A 1142 45.17 22.50 0.52
CA ASN A 1142 46.40 23.28 0.39
C ASN A 1142 46.26 24.31 -0.74
N TYR A 1143 46.63 25.56 -0.43
CA TYR A 1143 46.50 26.67 -1.37
C TYR A 1143 47.71 27.59 -1.30
N ILE A 1144 47.97 28.32 -2.38
CA ILE A 1144 48.99 29.37 -2.45
C ILE A 1144 48.35 30.73 -2.64
N TYR A 1145 49.04 31.76 -2.16
CA TYR A 1145 48.66 33.14 -2.40
C TYR A 1145 49.39 33.68 -3.63
N LEU A 1146 48.63 34.08 -4.63
CA LEU A 1146 49.10 34.69 -5.87
C LEU A 1146 48.94 36.22 -5.78
N PRO A 1147 50.03 36.97 -5.53
CA PRO A 1147 49.97 38.40 -5.24
C PRO A 1147 49.61 39.29 -6.45
N GLU A 1148 49.46 38.72 -7.64
CA GLU A 1148 49.11 39.47 -8.87
C GLU A 1148 47.60 39.37 -9.20
N GLU A 1149 46.85 38.57 -8.44
CA GLU A 1149 45.41 38.36 -8.58
C GLU A 1149 44.63 39.03 -7.44
N GLU A 1150 43.36 39.40 -7.67
CA GLU A 1150 42.51 40.05 -6.66
C GLU A 1150 41.73 39.01 -5.81
N PRO A 1151 41.52 39.25 -4.50
CA PRO A 1151 40.66 38.39 -3.69
C PRO A 1151 39.22 38.23 -4.23
N PRO A 1152 38.61 37.03 -4.10
CA PRO A 1152 39.13 35.86 -3.41
C PRO A 1152 39.88 34.86 -4.32
N VAL A 1153 40.07 35.15 -5.61
CA VAL A 1153 40.73 34.20 -6.54
C VAL A 1153 42.25 34.15 -6.37
N CYS A 1154 42.84 35.13 -5.69
CA CYS A 1154 44.26 35.14 -5.34
C CYS A 1154 44.70 34.01 -4.40
N TRP A 1155 43.77 33.26 -3.79
CA TRP A 1155 44.09 32.01 -3.09
C TRP A 1155 43.70 30.85 -3.98
N GLU A 1156 44.68 30.17 -4.55
CA GLU A 1156 44.47 29.10 -5.53
C GLU A 1156 45.02 27.78 -5.01
N LEU A 1157 44.39 26.66 -5.40
CA LEU A 1157 44.88 25.34 -5.05
C LEU A 1157 46.27 25.13 -5.62
N VAL A 1158 47.11 24.43 -4.87
CA VAL A 1158 48.44 24.07 -5.37
C VAL A 1158 48.28 22.99 -6.42
N ASP A 1159 48.54 23.32 -7.69
CA ASP A 1159 48.60 22.31 -8.76
C ASP A 1159 49.76 21.34 -8.48
N GLU A 1160 49.47 20.04 -8.45
CA GLU A 1160 50.48 18.98 -8.31
C GLU A 1160 51.40 18.81 -9.53
#